data_AF-A0A1X1KMY0-F1
#
_entry.id   AF-A0A1X1KMY0-F1
#
_cell.length_a   1.000
_cell.length_b   1.000
_cell.length_c   1.000
_cell.angle_alpha   90.00
_cell.angle_beta   90.00
_cell.angle_gamma   90.00
#
_symmetry.space_group_name_H-M   'P 1'
#
loop_
_entity.id
_entity.type
_entity.pdbx_description
1 polymer ?
#
loop_
_entity_poly.entity_id
_entity_poly.type
_entity_poly.pdbx_seq_one_letter_code
_entity_poly.pdbx_strand_id
1 'polypeptide(L)'
;MNQKNFDRKQRYGIRKFAVGVASVTIGAVVFGVNPVLANEQGNSTVTAAENNNQGLSELPKEASSGSLANLDSELAGKLATAKDNGVEVDQDKLKKNETAEAETTTPTNTPAADNTPAPADKPETDSATTEASNKEQNKEEEGVLPRDYYARDIANATPVVEKEDVETNSENGQRVDLASELDTLKKLQNATIHMEFKPDAKAPAFYNLFSVSSDKKKDEYFTMAVLNNTALIEGRDANGAQFYDKYTDAPLKIKPGQWNSVTFTVERPNADNPEGKVRLYVNGVLSRTSLKSGKFIKDMPDITHAQIGATNRAGNSVWGANLQVRNLSVYDRVLTPDEVQKRSQLFERSDLEQKLPEGAKLTEKQDVFESGMHNQPNKDGIKSYRIPALLKTDKGTLIAGADERRLHSSDWGDIGMVVRRSEDKGKTWSDRVTITNLRDNPKASDPSIGSPVNIDMVLVQDPATKRIFSIYDMFPEGKGIFGMAAQREEAYKQIDGKTYQILYKEGEEGSYTIRENGTVYTPDGKATDYRVVVNPVKPAYSDKGDLYQGNQLLGNIYFTSNKTSPFRVAKDSYLWMSYSDDDGKTWSAPQDITPMVKADWMKFLGVGPGTGITLHTGPHKGRIIVPTYTTNQTNHLNGSQSSRVIYSDDHGKTWHMGGGVNDHRTLTDGTVIDSSTMSNYYAQNTESSVVQLNNGDLKLFMRGLTGDLQVATSKDGGVTWENDIKRYADVKDVYVQLAAIHTMHDGKEYIVLSNAGGPGRFNGLVHLARVEENGELTWLKHNPIQSGKFAYNSIQDLGNSEYGLLYEHADNNQNEYTLSYKKFNWDFLSKDMVSPTEAKVTHAVHMGQGIIAMEFDSEVLVNQAPTLQLANGKTATFMTQYDTKTLLFTVDPEDIGQKVKGLAEGAIESMHNLPVSVVGSKITHGVNGSEAATNEVPEFTGGVNGEEGAVTEEAPEYKGPLATAGEEAPTVEKPEFTGGVNGVEAAVTEEAPEYTGPLATVGEESAPTVEKPEFTGGVNGVEALVTEIPEYTGPLATVGEEPAPTVEKPEFKGGVNSVLAASNEVPEYRGGANFVLAASNALPEYKGGVNGAEAAIHEVPEYKGETKPVLAAANERPAKKLSLGQGATYQAPAAKQNELPNTGSKENTTFISLGLVAGLLSVLTFGKKRKED
;
A
#
# COMPACT_ATOMS: atom_id res chain seq x y z
N MET A 1 30.56 -18.23 24.45
CA MET A 1 29.62 -17.73 23.42
C MET A 1 29.25 -18.90 22.52
N ASN A 2 27.96 -19.11 22.24
CA ASN A 2 27.43 -20.33 21.61
C ASN A 2 26.99 -20.02 20.16
N GLN A 3 27.42 -20.82 19.19
CA GLN A 3 27.22 -20.65 17.73
C GLN A 3 25.74 -20.43 17.33
N LYS A 4 24.80 -20.94 18.14
CA LYS A 4 23.34 -20.76 17.98
C LYS A 4 22.85 -19.31 18.09
N ASN A 5 23.63 -18.41 18.69
CA ASN A 5 23.29 -16.98 18.78
C ASN A 5 23.82 -16.16 17.59
N PHE A 6 24.69 -16.73 16.76
CA PHE A 6 25.16 -16.09 15.52
C PHE A 6 24.15 -16.33 14.38
N ASP A 7 23.62 -17.55 14.27
CA ASP A 7 22.68 -17.92 13.19
C ASP A 7 21.27 -17.30 13.33
N ARG A 8 20.92 -16.75 14.50
CA ARG A 8 19.64 -16.05 14.71
C ARG A 8 19.66 -14.57 14.29
N LYS A 9 20.84 -13.98 14.09
CA LYS A 9 21.00 -12.58 13.64
C LYS A 9 21.09 -12.39 12.12
N GLN A 10 21.07 -13.47 11.33
CA GLN A 10 21.13 -13.39 9.86
C GLN A 10 19.77 -13.43 9.13
N ARG A 11 18.62 -13.46 9.83
CA ARG A 11 17.30 -13.46 9.17
C ARG A 11 16.55 -12.14 9.10
N TYR A 12 17.13 -11.04 9.55
CA TYR A 12 16.59 -9.70 9.32
C TYR A 12 17.74 -8.73 9.09
N GLY A 13 18.04 -8.47 7.82
CA GLY A 13 19.15 -7.63 7.37
C GLY A 13 18.73 -6.79 6.19
N ILE A 14 18.50 -5.51 6.49
CA ILE A 14 18.30 -4.36 5.62
C ILE A 14 19.25 -4.38 4.41
N ARG A 15 18.71 -4.14 3.20
CA ARG A 15 19.51 -3.68 2.05
C ARG A 15 19.93 -2.23 2.32
N LYS A 16 21.23 -1.98 2.48
CA LYS A 16 21.82 -0.66 2.22
C LYS A 16 23.09 -0.80 1.38
N PHE A 17 23.03 -0.13 0.23
CA PHE A 17 24.06 0.72 -0.36
C PHE A 17 25.50 0.53 0.14
N ALA A 18 26.37 0.19 -0.80
CA ALA A 18 27.81 0.24 -0.65
C ALA A 18 28.32 1.67 -0.91
N VAL A 19 29.04 2.24 0.05
CA VAL A 19 30.03 3.29 -0.18
C VAL A 19 31.28 2.89 0.58
N GLY A 20 32.41 2.87 -0.13
CA GLY A 20 33.69 2.32 0.29
C GLY A 20 34.35 3.06 1.46
N VAL A 21 35.07 2.28 2.26
CA VAL A 21 35.80 2.67 3.46
C VAL A 21 37.21 3.16 3.10
N ALA A 22 37.62 4.30 3.68
CA ALA A 22 39.04 4.59 3.93
C ALA A 22 39.23 5.25 5.30
N SER A 23 39.69 4.42 6.23
CA SER A 23 40.68 4.66 7.29
C SER A 23 40.56 5.81 8.30
N VAL A 24 40.51 5.38 9.57
CA VAL A 24 40.54 6.11 10.84
C VAL A 24 41.90 6.76 11.13
N THR A 25 41.92 7.98 11.68
CA THR A 25 42.93 8.37 12.67
C THR A 25 42.33 9.32 13.71
N ILE A 26 42.62 9.04 14.98
CA ILE A 26 42.13 9.68 16.21
C ILE A 26 42.90 10.98 16.50
N GLY A 27 42.22 12.02 16.97
CA GLY A 27 42.83 13.23 17.55
C GLY A 27 41.78 14.18 18.11
N ALA A 28 42.01 14.72 19.31
CA ALA A 28 41.00 15.27 20.20
C ALA A 28 40.97 16.82 20.27
N VAL A 29 39.84 17.36 20.74
CA VAL A 29 39.72 18.52 21.68
C VAL A 29 39.79 19.98 21.14
N VAL A 30 38.62 20.65 21.26
CA VAL A 30 38.34 21.99 21.87
C VAL A 30 38.47 23.30 21.05
N PHE A 31 37.30 23.97 20.96
CA PHE A 31 36.94 25.41 20.93
C PHE A 31 37.72 26.42 20.05
N GLY A 32 36.94 27.23 19.31
CA GLY A 32 37.32 28.62 19.04
C GLY A 32 36.66 29.32 17.84
N VAL A 33 35.56 30.04 18.10
CA VAL A 33 35.15 31.37 17.55
C VAL A 33 35.33 31.75 16.05
N ASN A 34 34.18 32.06 15.44
CA ASN A 34 33.83 33.05 14.39
C ASN A 34 34.75 34.29 14.20
N PRO A 35 34.49 35.18 13.21
CA PRO A 35 34.05 35.04 11.81
C PRO A 35 34.92 35.94 10.86
N VAL A 36 34.44 36.26 9.64
CA VAL A 36 34.61 37.51 8.86
C VAL A 36 35.16 37.37 7.42
N LEU A 37 34.29 37.78 6.46
CA LEU A 37 34.43 38.65 5.26
C LEU A 37 35.72 38.53 4.40
N ALA A 38 35.74 38.63 3.06
CA ALA A 38 34.90 39.37 2.12
C ALA A 38 35.26 38.95 0.67
N ASN A 39 34.35 39.21 -0.27
CA ASN A 39 34.52 39.88 -1.58
C ASN A 39 35.86 39.70 -2.34
N GLU A 40 35.90 39.48 -3.66
CA GLU A 40 35.41 40.43 -4.68
C GLU A 40 35.46 39.81 -6.09
N GLN A 41 34.65 40.38 -6.98
CA GLN A 41 34.53 40.11 -8.43
C GLN A 41 35.79 40.48 -9.23
N GLY A 42 35.93 39.92 -10.45
CA GLY A 42 36.75 40.54 -11.49
C GLY A 42 37.04 39.71 -12.75
N ASN A 43 36.26 39.95 -13.80
CA ASN A 43 36.55 39.82 -15.25
C ASN A 43 38.02 40.18 -15.61
N SER A 44 38.70 39.76 -16.71
CA SER A 44 38.31 39.26 -18.04
C SER A 44 39.57 38.95 -18.90
N THR A 45 39.42 38.02 -19.87
CA THR A 45 40.05 37.93 -21.23
C THR A 45 41.58 37.75 -21.44
N VAL A 46 41.99 36.74 -22.24
CA VAL A 46 42.52 36.85 -23.64
C VAL A 46 43.11 35.51 -24.19
N THR A 47 42.52 35.04 -25.31
CA THR A 47 42.97 34.27 -26.52
C THR A 47 43.76 32.93 -26.50
N ALA A 48 43.07 31.88 -26.97
CA ALA A 48 43.26 31.02 -28.17
C ALA A 48 44.66 30.54 -28.64
N ALA A 49 44.83 29.20 -28.74
CA ALA A 49 45.17 28.46 -29.97
C ALA A 49 45.05 26.91 -29.80
N GLU A 50 44.21 26.32 -30.66
CA GLU A 50 44.10 24.95 -31.25
C GLU A 50 44.88 23.73 -30.70
N ASN A 51 44.17 22.63 -30.40
CA ASN A 51 44.08 21.45 -31.30
C ASN A 51 43.09 20.36 -30.85
N ASN A 52 42.47 19.72 -31.84
CA ASN A 52 41.39 18.74 -31.82
C ASN A 52 41.68 17.41 -31.11
N ASN A 53 40.72 16.93 -30.30
CA ASN A 53 40.19 15.56 -30.30
C ASN A 53 39.00 15.47 -29.31
N GLN A 54 37.78 15.57 -29.85
CA GLN A 54 36.52 15.40 -29.10
C GLN A 54 36.16 13.91 -28.99
N GLY A 55 36.15 13.40 -27.76
CA GLY A 55 35.40 12.20 -27.37
C GLY A 55 34.08 12.62 -26.76
N LEU A 56 32.98 11.99 -27.21
CA LEU A 56 31.60 12.19 -26.77
C LEU A 56 31.46 11.95 -25.26
N SER A 57 30.99 12.97 -24.53
CA SER A 57 30.71 12.93 -23.09
C SER A 57 29.29 12.44 -22.78
N GLU A 58 29.17 11.86 -21.59
CA GLU A 58 28.10 11.07 -20.98
C GLU A 58 26.71 11.75 -20.92
N LEU A 59 25.65 10.96 -21.14
CA LEU A 59 24.25 11.30 -20.82
C LEU A 59 23.97 11.15 -19.31
N PRO A 60 23.08 11.96 -18.69
CA PRO A 60 22.82 11.93 -17.25
C PRO A 60 22.07 10.66 -16.81
N LYS A 61 22.43 10.17 -15.62
CA LYS A 61 21.74 9.08 -14.90
C LYS A 61 20.47 9.61 -14.22
N GLU A 62 19.35 9.63 -14.93
CA GLU A 62 17.98 9.57 -14.41
C GLU A 62 16.99 9.66 -15.59
N ALA A 63 16.60 8.50 -16.15
CA ALA A 63 15.51 8.40 -17.11
C ALA A 63 14.70 7.13 -16.80
N SER A 64 13.82 7.26 -15.81
CA SER A 64 12.64 6.40 -15.66
C SER A 64 11.45 7.31 -15.90
N SER A 65 10.56 6.89 -16.81
CA SER A 65 9.38 7.60 -17.33
C SER A 65 9.64 8.85 -18.19
N GLY A 66 9.17 8.75 -19.44
CA GLY A 66 9.25 9.79 -20.46
C GLY A 66 8.49 11.04 -20.07
N SER A 67 9.18 12.16 -20.22
CA SER A 67 8.54 13.44 -20.49
C SER A 67 9.09 13.91 -21.82
N LEU A 68 8.19 14.28 -22.74
CA LEU A 68 8.53 14.90 -24.03
C LEU A 68 9.45 16.13 -23.89
N ALA A 69 9.58 16.69 -22.67
CA ALA A 69 10.49 17.78 -22.32
C ALA A 69 11.99 17.46 -22.47
N ASN A 70 12.40 16.18 -22.51
CA ASN A 70 13.81 15.78 -22.59
C ASN A 70 14.30 15.45 -24.03
N LEU A 71 13.42 15.52 -25.03
CA LEU A 71 13.76 15.28 -26.43
C LEU A 71 14.14 16.62 -27.11
N ASP A 72 15.43 16.98 -27.06
CA ASP A 72 15.96 18.23 -27.64
C ASP A 72 16.00 18.20 -29.19
N SER A 73 15.88 19.39 -29.79
CA SER A 73 16.18 19.74 -31.18
C SER A 73 17.52 19.20 -31.71
N GLU A 74 18.50 18.98 -30.83
CA GLU A 74 19.80 18.38 -31.18
C GLU A 74 19.67 16.90 -31.58
N LEU A 75 18.71 16.15 -31.00
CA LEU A 75 18.42 14.76 -31.37
C LEU A 75 17.68 14.70 -32.72
N ALA A 76 16.73 15.62 -32.95
CA ALA A 76 16.07 15.77 -34.24
C ALA A 76 17.08 16.07 -35.35
N GLY A 77 18.05 16.96 -35.08
CA GLY A 77 19.15 17.27 -35.99
C GLY A 77 20.03 16.07 -36.34
N LYS A 78 20.34 15.19 -35.37
CA LYS A 78 21.10 13.94 -35.62
C LYS A 78 20.27 12.93 -36.42
N LEU A 79 18.97 12.78 -36.11
CA LEU A 79 18.06 11.88 -36.82
C LEU A 79 17.79 12.31 -38.27
N ALA A 80 17.62 13.61 -38.52
CA ALA A 80 17.42 14.15 -39.87
C ALA A 80 18.65 14.04 -40.77
N THR A 81 19.84 13.82 -40.20
CA THR A 81 21.08 13.60 -40.98
C THR A 81 21.32 12.15 -41.41
N ALA A 82 20.53 11.18 -40.91
CA ALA A 82 20.50 9.82 -41.44
C ALA A 82 19.76 9.85 -42.79
N LYS A 83 20.50 9.79 -43.90
CA LYS A 83 19.95 10.10 -45.23
C LYS A 83 19.04 9.01 -45.79
N ASP A 84 17.83 9.45 -46.11
CA ASP A 84 17.06 9.10 -47.29
C ASP A 84 17.93 9.20 -48.56
N ASN A 85 18.17 8.07 -49.22
CA ASN A 85 18.56 8.01 -50.63
C ASN A 85 17.43 7.31 -51.38
N GLY A 86 16.42 8.09 -51.77
CA GLY A 86 15.29 7.63 -52.55
C GLY A 86 15.69 6.71 -53.71
N VAL A 87 14.98 5.60 -53.82
CA VAL A 87 14.91 4.81 -55.04
C VAL A 87 13.43 4.57 -55.32
N GLU A 88 12.96 5.09 -56.45
CA GLU A 88 11.72 4.68 -57.09
C GLU A 88 11.66 3.14 -57.15
N VAL A 89 10.66 2.55 -56.50
CA VAL A 89 10.30 1.15 -56.72
C VAL A 89 9.64 1.08 -58.08
N ASP A 90 10.36 0.56 -59.07
CA ASP A 90 9.83 0.18 -60.37
C ASP A 90 8.72 -0.89 -60.19
N GLN A 91 7.47 -0.45 -60.29
CA GLN A 91 6.27 -1.27 -60.08
C GLN A 91 6.07 -2.38 -61.15
N ASP A 92 6.94 -2.49 -62.18
CA ASP A 92 6.81 -3.51 -63.23
C ASP A 92 7.52 -4.84 -62.93
N LYS A 93 8.25 -4.98 -61.81
CA LYS A 93 8.94 -6.25 -61.46
C LYS A 93 8.24 -7.17 -60.45
N LEU A 94 7.04 -6.82 -59.99
CA LEU A 94 6.25 -7.66 -59.07
C LEU A 94 5.04 -8.38 -59.73
N LYS A 95 4.99 -8.43 -61.07
CA LYS A 95 4.00 -9.22 -61.82
C LYS A 95 4.66 -10.18 -62.80
N LYS A 96 5.36 -11.19 -62.28
CA LYS A 96 5.50 -12.52 -62.91
C LYS A 96 6.39 -13.39 -62.04
N ASN A 97 5.77 -14.34 -61.33
CA ASN A 97 6.18 -15.74 -61.30
C ASN A 97 5.30 -16.48 -60.30
N GLU A 98 4.06 -16.75 -60.73
CA GLU A 98 3.36 -17.96 -60.31
C GLU A 98 3.63 -19.04 -61.36
N THR A 99 3.94 -20.24 -60.88
CA THR A 99 3.88 -21.54 -61.56
C THR A 99 4.78 -21.80 -62.77
N ALA A 100 5.66 -22.80 -62.67
CA ALA A 100 5.39 -24.13 -63.26
C ALA A 100 6.58 -25.09 -63.10
N GLU A 101 6.22 -26.35 -62.81
CA GLU A 101 7.04 -27.55 -62.79
C GLU A 101 7.55 -27.98 -64.18
N ALA A 102 8.43 -28.97 -64.12
CA ALA A 102 9.20 -29.64 -65.17
C ALA A 102 8.40 -30.13 -66.41
N GLU A 103 9.07 -30.15 -67.58
CA GLU A 103 9.62 -31.39 -68.19
C GLU A 103 10.13 -31.17 -69.64
N THR A 104 11.35 -31.66 -69.87
CA THR A 104 11.89 -32.36 -71.07
C THR A 104 11.67 -31.83 -72.50
N THR A 105 12.77 -31.55 -73.22
CA THR A 105 13.37 -32.41 -74.29
C THR A 105 14.34 -31.64 -75.22
N THR A 106 15.48 -32.28 -75.46
CA THR A 106 16.61 -32.02 -76.39
C THR A 106 16.21 -32.17 -77.89
N PRO A 107 17.08 -32.03 -78.94
CA PRO A 107 18.51 -31.62 -79.01
C PRO A 107 18.95 -30.77 -80.26
N THR A 108 20.27 -30.52 -80.32
CA THR A 108 21.19 -30.50 -81.50
C THR A 108 21.49 -29.19 -82.25
N ASN A 109 22.73 -28.68 -82.12
CA ASN A 109 23.81 -28.89 -83.12
C ASN A 109 25.15 -28.20 -82.72
N THR A 110 26.20 -29.03 -82.71
CA THR A 110 27.68 -28.81 -82.68
C THR A 110 28.18 -28.14 -83.99
N PRO A 111 29.48 -27.86 -84.26
CA PRO A 111 30.75 -28.05 -83.51
C PRO A 111 31.68 -26.79 -83.56
N ALA A 112 32.96 -26.72 -83.13
CA ALA A 112 34.06 -27.68 -83.02
C ALA A 112 35.28 -27.09 -82.26
N ALA A 113 36.14 -28.02 -81.78
CA ALA A 113 37.61 -27.99 -81.75
C ALA A 113 38.32 -27.02 -80.76
N ASP A 114 39.40 -27.35 -80.05
CA ASP A 114 40.35 -28.46 -80.18
C ASP A 114 41.33 -28.55 -78.99
N ASN A 115 41.83 -29.78 -78.77
CA ASN A 115 43.18 -30.19 -78.31
C ASN A 115 43.66 -30.09 -76.83
N THR A 116 43.65 -31.26 -76.19
CA THR A 116 44.59 -31.84 -75.19
C THR A 116 46.06 -31.91 -75.72
N PRO A 117 47.14 -32.18 -74.92
CA PRO A 117 47.29 -33.32 -73.98
C PRO A 117 48.12 -33.11 -72.68
N ALA A 118 47.96 -34.04 -71.73
CA ALA A 118 48.85 -34.31 -70.58
C ALA A 118 50.15 -35.04 -71.02
N PRO A 119 51.24 -35.15 -70.21
CA PRO A 119 51.30 -36.18 -69.15
C PRO A 119 52.25 -35.96 -67.93
N ALA A 120 51.94 -36.71 -66.85
CA ALA A 120 52.77 -37.39 -65.83
C ALA A 120 54.15 -36.84 -65.35
N ASP A 121 54.31 -36.58 -64.04
CA ASP A 121 54.98 -37.48 -63.06
C ASP A 121 54.98 -36.90 -61.61
N LYS A 122 54.82 -37.78 -60.62
CA LYS A 122 54.97 -37.59 -59.14
C LYS A 122 56.47 -37.74 -58.74
N PRO A 123 56.99 -37.41 -57.51
CA PRO A 123 56.32 -37.40 -56.19
C PRO A 123 56.75 -36.35 -55.12
N GLU A 124 55.98 -36.34 -54.03
CA GLU A 124 56.31 -36.06 -52.60
C GLU A 124 56.72 -34.67 -52.03
N THR A 125 55.87 -34.25 -51.08
CA THR A 125 56.08 -33.60 -49.77
C THR A 125 56.33 -32.08 -49.61
N ASP A 126 55.41 -31.53 -48.81
CA ASP A 126 55.51 -30.48 -47.80
C ASP A 126 55.47 -28.97 -48.13
N SER A 127 54.41 -28.36 -47.56
CA SER A 127 54.35 -27.08 -46.85
C SER A 127 53.91 -25.79 -47.59
N ALA A 128 52.97 -25.11 -46.90
CA ALA A 128 52.74 -23.66 -46.81
C ALA A 128 51.74 -22.97 -47.79
N THR A 129 50.60 -22.57 -47.19
CA THR A 129 49.90 -21.25 -47.24
C THR A 129 49.58 -20.54 -48.57
N THR A 130 48.29 -20.23 -48.77
CA THR A 130 47.65 -18.93 -49.18
C THR A 130 46.21 -19.25 -49.66
N GLU A 131 45.14 -18.80 -48.99
CA GLU A 131 44.44 -17.49 -49.10
C GLU A 131 43.85 -17.13 -50.48
N ALA A 132 42.63 -16.57 -50.43
CA ALA A 132 41.70 -16.17 -51.50
C ALA A 132 40.82 -17.31 -52.06
N SER A 133 39.50 -17.22 -52.15
CA SER A 133 38.57 -16.10 -52.01
C SER A 133 37.14 -16.64 -52.06
N ASN A 134 36.24 -16.16 -51.19
CA ASN A 134 34.82 -15.98 -51.49
C ASN A 134 34.33 -14.80 -50.65
N LYS A 135 34.67 -13.60 -51.13
CA LYS A 135 33.93 -12.37 -50.84
C LYS A 135 32.68 -12.41 -51.71
N GLU A 136 31.52 -12.69 -51.13
CA GLU A 136 30.22 -12.24 -51.65
C GLU A 136 29.13 -12.60 -50.63
N GLN A 137 29.02 -11.77 -49.59
CA GLN A 137 27.80 -11.46 -48.81
C GLN A 137 28.23 -10.66 -47.57
N ASN A 138 28.69 -9.44 -47.79
CA ASN A 138 28.70 -8.37 -46.81
C ASN A 138 28.46 -7.09 -47.62
N LYS A 139 27.19 -6.79 -47.86
CA LYS A 139 26.75 -5.42 -48.12
C LYS A 139 26.05 -4.99 -46.85
N GLU A 140 26.73 -4.14 -46.09
CA GLU A 140 26.10 -3.28 -45.10
C GLU A 140 24.99 -2.49 -45.83
N GLU A 141 23.75 -2.64 -45.40
CA GLU A 141 22.69 -1.69 -45.71
C GLU A 141 22.98 -0.39 -44.94
N GLU A 142 23.88 0.43 -45.47
CA GLU A 142 24.09 1.79 -44.99
C GLU A 142 22.80 2.61 -45.17
N GLY A 143 22.06 2.85 -44.08
CA GLY A 143 21.07 3.94 -44.01
C GLY A 143 19.75 3.68 -43.29
N VAL A 144 19.39 2.43 -42.95
CA VAL A 144 18.08 2.14 -42.30
C VAL A 144 18.23 2.05 -40.78
N LEU A 145 17.54 2.93 -40.04
CA LEU A 145 17.48 2.87 -38.58
C LEU A 145 16.72 1.60 -38.14
N PRO A 146 17.27 0.77 -37.24
CA PRO A 146 16.54 -0.36 -36.66
C PRO A 146 15.24 0.09 -35.97
N ARG A 147 14.20 -0.75 -36.01
CA ARG A 147 12.88 -0.48 -35.39
C ARG A 147 12.96 -0.18 -33.88
N ASP A 148 14.01 -0.63 -33.23
CA ASP A 148 14.30 -0.51 -31.80
C ASP A 148 15.70 0.09 -31.57
N TYR A 149 16.10 1.05 -32.41
CA TYR A 149 17.41 1.71 -32.42
C TYR A 149 17.91 2.07 -31.01
N TYR A 150 17.09 2.72 -30.20
CA TYR A 150 17.48 3.15 -28.85
C TYR A 150 17.74 1.99 -27.88
N ALA A 151 17.03 0.87 -28.03
CA ALA A 151 17.28 -0.33 -27.23
C ALA A 151 18.55 -1.06 -27.70
N ARG A 152 18.89 -0.97 -28.99
CA ARG A 152 20.09 -1.60 -29.58
C ARG A 152 21.36 -0.77 -29.50
N ASP A 153 21.25 0.53 -29.26
CA ASP A 153 22.37 1.47 -29.15
C ASP A 153 23.21 1.18 -27.90
N ILE A 154 24.05 0.17 -27.97
CA ILE A 154 24.96 -0.24 -26.90
C ILE A 154 26.38 -0.03 -27.41
N ALA A 155 27.13 0.82 -26.70
CA ALA A 155 28.49 1.16 -27.08
C ALA A 155 29.36 -0.10 -27.23
N ASN A 156 30.04 -0.23 -28.37
CA ASN A 156 30.94 -1.35 -28.66
C ASN A 156 30.27 -2.74 -28.52
N ALA A 157 28.99 -2.87 -28.89
CA ALA A 157 28.28 -4.15 -28.90
C ALA A 157 27.59 -4.40 -30.25
N THR A 158 28.34 -4.98 -31.18
CA THR A 158 27.77 -5.53 -32.42
C THR A 158 27.49 -7.02 -32.21
N PRO A 159 26.27 -7.51 -32.50
CA PRO A 159 25.98 -8.94 -32.44
C PRO A 159 26.85 -9.74 -33.41
N VAL A 160 27.38 -10.88 -32.96
CA VAL A 160 28.08 -11.86 -33.82
C VAL A 160 27.13 -12.89 -34.42
N VAL A 161 25.93 -13.02 -33.86
CA VAL A 161 24.79 -13.74 -34.44
C VAL A 161 23.55 -12.89 -34.21
N GLU A 162 22.76 -12.69 -35.26
CA GLU A 162 21.49 -11.98 -35.18
C GLU A 162 20.44 -12.69 -36.05
N LYS A 163 19.22 -12.84 -35.50
CA LYS A 163 18.04 -13.32 -36.22
C LYS A 163 16.85 -12.44 -35.85
N GLU A 164 16.12 -11.98 -36.85
CA GLU A 164 14.92 -11.15 -36.70
C GLU A 164 13.69 -11.89 -37.22
N ASP A 165 12.55 -11.67 -36.58
CA ASP A 165 11.21 -12.05 -37.06
C ASP A 165 11.09 -13.50 -37.53
N VAL A 166 11.67 -14.40 -36.74
CA VAL A 166 11.54 -15.84 -36.97
C VAL A 166 10.46 -16.41 -36.08
N GLU A 167 9.87 -17.52 -36.49
CA GLU A 167 8.87 -18.22 -35.69
C GLU A 167 9.19 -19.71 -35.60
N THR A 168 8.75 -20.32 -34.51
CA THR A 168 8.70 -21.77 -34.34
C THR A 168 7.25 -22.19 -34.27
N ASN A 169 6.87 -23.18 -35.05
CA ASN A 169 5.49 -23.65 -35.16
C ASN A 169 5.46 -25.13 -35.57
N SER A 170 4.29 -25.75 -35.69
CA SER A 170 4.21 -27.16 -36.11
C SER A 170 4.80 -27.44 -37.49
N GLU A 171 4.80 -26.46 -38.40
CA GLU A 171 5.23 -26.62 -39.80
C GLU A 171 6.76 -26.75 -39.92
N ASN A 172 7.50 -26.01 -39.10
CA ASN A 172 8.96 -26.16 -39.01
C ASN A 172 9.43 -27.15 -37.94
N GLY A 173 8.50 -27.91 -37.35
CA GLY A 173 8.77 -28.85 -36.27
C GLY A 173 9.26 -28.15 -35.00
N GLN A 174 8.69 -26.98 -34.73
CA GLN A 174 8.88 -26.12 -33.56
C GLN A 174 10.33 -25.70 -33.36
N ARG A 175 11.04 -25.45 -34.46
CA ARG A 175 12.44 -25.05 -34.41
C ARG A 175 12.86 -24.20 -35.60
N VAL A 176 13.83 -23.32 -35.34
CA VAL A 176 14.64 -22.68 -36.38
C VAL A 176 16.07 -23.22 -36.25
N ASP A 177 16.62 -23.71 -37.35
CA ASP A 177 17.98 -24.25 -37.39
C ASP A 177 19.01 -23.11 -37.54
N LEU A 178 20.05 -23.13 -36.70
CA LEU A 178 21.16 -22.19 -36.69
C LEU A 178 22.50 -22.87 -37.00
N ALA A 179 22.48 -23.98 -37.76
CA ALA A 179 23.69 -24.72 -38.13
C ALA A 179 24.79 -23.84 -38.75
N SER A 180 24.44 -22.82 -39.55
CA SER A 180 25.39 -21.87 -40.14
C SER A 180 26.15 -21.05 -39.09
N GLU A 181 25.56 -20.84 -37.92
CA GLU A 181 26.11 -20.01 -36.84
C GLU A 181 26.94 -20.81 -35.84
N LEU A 182 26.91 -22.15 -35.91
CA LEU A 182 27.49 -23.04 -34.91
C LEU A 182 29.00 -22.80 -34.73
N ASP A 183 29.73 -22.57 -35.81
CA ASP A 183 31.17 -22.31 -35.75
C ASP A 183 31.50 -20.96 -35.10
N THR A 184 30.63 -19.96 -35.26
CA THR A 184 30.73 -18.68 -34.56
C THR A 184 30.44 -18.87 -33.07
N LEU A 185 29.34 -19.56 -32.74
CA LEU A 185 28.94 -19.86 -31.36
C LEU A 185 30.02 -20.66 -30.60
N LYS A 186 30.71 -21.60 -31.26
CA LYS A 186 31.82 -22.38 -30.70
C LYS A 186 33.04 -21.55 -30.29
N LYS A 187 33.22 -20.36 -30.87
CA LYS A 187 34.35 -19.47 -30.58
C LYS A 187 34.11 -18.59 -29.35
N LEU A 188 32.86 -18.50 -28.88
CA LEU A 188 32.47 -17.67 -27.75
C LEU A 188 33.16 -18.11 -26.45
N GLN A 189 33.72 -17.13 -25.74
CA GLN A 189 34.32 -17.35 -24.42
C GLN A 189 33.53 -16.62 -23.35
N ASN A 190 33.55 -15.29 -23.45
CA ASN A 190 32.58 -14.43 -22.80
C ASN A 190 31.45 -14.18 -23.79
N ALA A 191 30.21 -14.14 -23.33
CA ALA A 191 29.09 -13.94 -24.23
C ALA A 191 27.86 -13.37 -23.53
N THR A 192 26.99 -12.78 -24.34
CA THR A 192 25.63 -12.44 -23.96
C THR A 192 24.68 -12.98 -25.02
N ILE A 193 23.66 -13.72 -24.62
CA ILE A 193 22.56 -14.14 -25.49
C ILE A 193 21.31 -13.41 -25.02
N HIS A 194 20.73 -12.60 -25.90
CA HIS A 194 19.50 -11.88 -25.67
C HIS A 194 18.43 -12.38 -26.63
N MET A 195 17.25 -12.73 -26.11
CA MET A 195 16.14 -13.19 -26.93
C MET A 195 14.85 -12.48 -26.53
N GLU A 196 14.16 -11.97 -27.55
CA GLU A 196 12.86 -11.32 -27.48
C GLU A 196 11.81 -12.23 -28.12
N PHE A 197 10.80 -12.64 -27.35
CA PHE A 197 9.87 -13.65 -27.82
C PHE A 197 8.49 -13.54 -27.18
N LYS A 198 7.50 -14.06 -27.90
CA LYS A 198 6.12 -14.27 -27.45
C LYS A 198 5.78 -15.75 -27.60
N PRO A 199 5.66 -16.50 -26.48
CA PRO A 199 5.20 -17.87 -26.52
C PRO A 199 3.68 -17.90 -26.65
N ASP A 200 3.12 -18.99 -27.20
CA ASP A 200 1.67 -19.20 -27.24
C ASP A 200 1.03 -19.07 -25.84
N ALA A 201 -0.20 -18.58 -25.78
CA ALA A 201 -0.96 -18.48 -24.53
C ALA A 201 -1.14 -19.85 -23.83
N LYS A 202 -1.05 -20.94 -24.60
CA LYS A 202 -1.12 -22.34 -24.13
C LYS A 202 0.24 -23.05 -24.22
N ALA A 203 1.35 -22.31 -24.12
CA ALA A 203 2.69 -22.89 -24.16
C ALA A 203 2.85 -24.03 -23.13
N PRO A 204 3.64 -25.08 -23.45
CA PRO A 204 3.89 -26.18 -22.54
C PRO A 204 4.45 -25.72 -21.20
N ALA A 205 4.29 -26.55 -20.16
CA ALA A 205 4.90 -26.28 -18.85
C ALA A 205 6.43 -26.18 -18.92
N PHE A 206 7.07 -26.90 -19.84
CA PHE A 206 8.51 -26.82 -20.09
C PHE A 206 8.78 -26.71 -21.59
N TYR A 207 9.53 -25.69 -22.01
CA TYR A 207 9.92 -25.49 -23.40
C TYR A 207 11.26 -24.75 -23.53
N ASN A 208 11.93 -24.94 -24.67
CA ASN A 208 13.20 -24.31 -25.00
C ASN A 208 12.99 -22.96 -25.73
N LEU A 209 13.91 -22.04 -25.50
CA LEU A 209 14.02 -20.76 -26.21
C LEU A 209 15.18 -20.80 -27.22
N PHE A 210 16.38 -21.12 -26.74
CA PHE A 210 17.60 -21.24 -27.52
C PHE A 210 18.43 -22.41 -27.00
N SER A 211 19.08 -23.16 -27.89
CA SER A 211 19.99 -24.24 -27.47
C SER A 211 21.15 -24.47 -28.42
N VAL A 212 22.21 -25.06 -27.88
CA VAL A 212 23.33 -25.65 -28.62
C VAL A 212 23.57 -27.03 -28.05
N SER A 213 23.60 -28.07 -28.88
CA SER A 213 23.54 -29.45 -28.39
C SER A 213 24.19 -30.49 -29.30
N SER A 214 24.34 -31.71 -28.79
CA SER A 214 24.89 -32.85 -29.52
C SER A 214 23.80 -33.82 -30.01
N ASP A 215 23.88 -34.17 -31.29
CA ASP A 215 23.15 -35.28 -31.90
C ASP A 215 23.69 -36.66 -31.54
N LYS A 216 24.84 -36.73 -30.85
CA LYS A 216 25.45 -37.99 -30.39
C LYS A 216 25.38 -38.14 -28.88
N LYS A 217 25.59 -37.06 -28.14
CA LYS A 217 25.63 -37.07 -26.67
C LYS A 217 24.34 -36.47 -26.10
N LYS A 218 23.45 -37.32 -25.60
CA LYS A 218 22.14 -36.92 -25.06
C LYS A 218 22.23 -35.83 -23.98
N ASP A 219 23.28 -35.85 -23.17
CA ASP A 219 23.42 -34.97 -22.01
C ASP A 219 24.34 -33.77 -22.24
N GLU A 220 24.91 -33.61 -23.44
CA GLU A 220 25.77 -32.48 -23.77
C GLU A 220 25.00 -31.40 -24.53
N TYR A 221 24.64 -30.33 -23.81
CA TYR A 221 23.91 -29.20 -24.36
C TYR A 221 23.99 -27.96 -23.46
N PHE A 222 23.80 -26.81 -24.08
CA PHE A 222 23.38 -25.57 -23.46
C PHE A 222 21.92 -25.27 -23.86
N THR A 223 21.09 -24.83 -22.92
CA THR A 223 19.69 -24.48 -23.16
C THR A 223 19.29 -23.27 -22.31
N MET A 224 18.64 -22.30 -22.95
CA MET A 224 17.78 -21.30 -22.30
C MET A 224 16.35 -21.81 -22.43
N ALA A 225 15.64 -21.96 -21.31
CA ALA A 225 14.33 -22.59 -21.28
C ALA A 225 13.38 -21.91 -20.28
N VAL A 226 12.11 -22.30 -20.33
CA VAL A 226 11.08 -21.84 -19.40
C VAL A 226 10.41 -23.05 -18.75
N LEU A 227 10.28 -23.03 -17.42
CA LEU A 227 9.54 -24.02 -16.63
C LEU A 227 8.46 -23.33 -15.80
N ASN A 228 7.19 -23.65 -16.02
CA ASN A 228 6.06 -23.04 -15.30
C ASN A 228 6.23 -21.52 -15.22
N ASN A 229 6.40 -20.88 -16.38
CA ASN A 229 6.61 -19.44 -16.54
C ASN A 229 7.91 -18.89 -15.91
N THR A 230 8.82 -19.76 -15.45
CA THR A 230 10.11 -19.37 -14.85
C THR A 230 11.22 -19.59 -15.85
N ALA A 231 11.92 -18.54 -16.26
CA ALA A 231 13.11 -18.66 -17.10
C ALA A 231 14.23 -19.40 -16.34
N LEU A 232 14.95 -20.26 -17.03
CA LEU A 232 16.08 -21.02 -16.51
C LEU A 232 17.14 -21.28 -17.58
N ILE A 233 18.31 -21.70 -17.11
CA ILE A 233 19.43 -22.11 -17.97
C ILE A 233 19.95 -23.47 -17.52
N GLU A 234 20.38 -24.29 -18.48
CA GLU A 234 21.21 -25.45 -18.21
C GLU A 234 22.39 -25.49 -19.19
N GLY A 235 23.55 -25.87 -18.68
CA GLY A 235 24.74 -26.16 -19.48
C GLY A 235 25.33 -27.45 -18.93
N ARG A 236 25.53 -28.45 -19.78
CA ARG A 236 25.96 -29.80 -19.38
C ARG A 236 27.03 -30.34 -20.32
N ASP A 237 27.97 -31.09 -19.75
CA ASP A 237 28.95 -31.84 -20.54
C ASP A 237 28.41 -33.21 -21.00
N ALA A 238 29.21 -33.95 -21.76
CA ALA A 238 28.91 -35.30 -22.24
C ALA A 238 28.51 -36.32 -21.14
N ASN A 239 28.90 -36.08 -19.88
CA ASN A 239 28.58 -36.94 -18.75
C ASN A 239 27.34 -36.45 -17.97
N GLY A 240 26.73 -35.34 -18.37
CA GLY A 240 25.59 -34.72 -17.73
C GLY A 240 25.92 -33.90 -16.48
N ALA A 241 27.19 -33.53 -16.27
CA ALA A 241 27.55 -32.65 -15.16
C ALA A 241 27.05 -31.21 -15.46
N GLN A 242 26.23 -30.67 -14.56
CA GLN A 242 25.66 -29.32 -14.68
C GLN A 242 26.71 -28.24 -14.39
N PHE A 243 26.89 -27.29 -15.30
CA PHE A 243 27.83 -26.18 -15.19
C PHE A 243 27.36 -25.13 -14.17
N TYR A 244 26.06 -24.81 -14.18
CA TYR A 244 25.49 -23.72 -13.38
C TYR A 244 24.70 -24.24 -12.17
N ASP A 245 24.30 -23.32 -11.29
CA ASP A 245 23.35 -23.62 -10.21
C ASP A 245 21.92 -23.87 -10.76
N LYS A 246 21.00 -24.38 -9.92
CA LYS A 246 19.59 -24.56 -10.32
C LYS A 246 18.84 -23.22 -10.30
N TYR A 247 18.06 -22.96 -11.36
CA TYR A 247 17.22 -21.75 -11.50
C TYR A 247 15.75 -22.17 -11.50
N THR A 248 15.09 -22.18 -10.33
CA THR A 248 13.67 -22.57 -10.22
C THR A 248 12.80 -21.52 -9.51
N ASP A 249 13.39 -20.41 -9.07
CA ASP A 249 12.78 -19.42 -8.17
C ASP A 249 12.92 -17.96 -8.67
N ALA A 250 12.94 -17.74 -9.99
CA ALA A 250 13.07 -16.40 -10.57
C ALA A 250 11.98 -15.43 -10.07
N PRO A 251 12.34 -14.16 -9.73
CA PRO A 251 11.41 -13.17 -9.17
C PRO A 251 10.39 -12.66 -10.20
N LEU A 252 10.80 -12.50 -11.47
CA LEU A 252 9.89 -12.19 -12.58
C LEU A 252 9.55 -13.46 -13.37
N LYS A 253 8.29 -13.55 -13.77
CA LYS A 253 7.74 -14.65 -14.57
C LYS A 253 7.52 -14.22 -16.01
N ILE A 254 7.74 -15.15 -16.94
CA ILE A 254 7.31 -15.05 -18.33
C ILE A 254 5.78 -15.06 -18.37
N LYS A 255 5.17 -14.15 -19.12
CA LYS A 255 3.70 -14.13 -19.32
C LYS A 255 3.37 -14.81 -20.65
N PRO A 256 2.74 -16.01 -20.66
CA PRO A 256 2.31 -16.67 -21.89
C PRO A 256 1.37 -15.80 -22.72
N GLY A 257 1.49 -15.84 -24.05
CA GLY A 257 0.70 -15.01 -24.95
C GLY A 257 1.05 -13.52 -24.96
N GLN A 258 2.14 -13.12 -24.31
CA GLN A 258 2.65 -11.75 -24.30
C GLN A 258 4.13 -11.72 -24.70
N TRP A 259 4.63 -10.56 -25.12
CA TRP A 259 6.04 -10.35 -25.41
C TRP A 259 6.88 -10.34 -24.12
N ASN A 260 8.05 -10.98 -24.17
CA ASN A 260 9.00 -11.08 -23.08
C ASN A 260 10.43 -10.99 -23.64
N SER A 261 11.40 -10.66 -22.79
CA SER A 261 12.81 -10.82 -23.12
C SER A 261 13.55 -11.62 -22.05
N VAL A 262 14.50 -12.44 -22.48
CA VAL A 262 15.39 -13.21 -21.60
C VAL A 262 16.83 -12.99 -22.04
N THR A 263 17.69 -12.64 -21.08
CA THR A 263 19.11 -12.42 -21.33
C THR A 263 19.95 -13.34 -20.46
N PHE A 264 20.89 -14.05 -21.09
CA PHE A 264 21.92 -14.83 -20.42
C PHE A 264 23.28 -14.17 -20.67
N THR A 265 24.07 -14.00 -19.61
CA THR A 265 25.46 -13.55 -19.73
C THR A 265 26.40 -14.57 -19.13
N VAL A 266 27.53 -14.85 -19.77
CA VAL A 266 28.59 -15.72 -19.26
C VAL A 266 29.95 -15.06 -19.32
N GLU A 267 30.64 -15.12 -18.20
CA GLU A 267 31.98 -14.61 -17.98
C GLU A 267 32.89 -15.76 -17.58
N ARG A 268 34.01 -15.91 -18.29
CA ARG A 268 35.07 -16.86 -17.96
C ARG A 268 35.75 -16.53 -16.64
N PRO A 269 36.40 -17.54 -16.00
CA PRO A 269 37.33 -17.33 -14.90
C PRO A 269 38.22 -16.10 -15.07
N ASN A 270 38.24 -15.24 -14.05
CA ASN A 270 39.12 -14.08 -13.96
C ASN A 270 39.50 -13.79 -12.49
N ALA A 271 40.28 -12.74 -12.26
CA ALA A 271 40.79 -12.39 -10.94
C ALA A 271 39.68 -12.18 -9.88
N ASP A 272 38.55 -11.59 -10.28
CA ASP A 272 37.44 -11.29 -9.39
C ASP A 272 36.47 -12.48 -9.25
N ASN A 273 36.42 -13.37 -10.24
CA ASN A 273 35.55 -14.53 -10.28
C ASN A 273 36.35 -15.77 -10.75
N PRO A 274 37.07 -16.46 -9.84
CA PRO A 274 37.99 -17.55 -10.21
C PRO A 274 37.34 -18.74 -10.91
N GLU A 275 36.06 -18.99 -10.67
CA GLU A 275 35.30 -20.07 -11.33
C GLU A 275 34.50 -19.56 -12.53
N GLY A 276 34.48 -18.25 -12.79
CA GLY A 276 33.61 -17.57 -13.75
C GLY A 276 32.26 -17.17 -13.14
N LYS A 277 31.44 -16.49 -13.94
CA LYS A 277 30.17 -15.92 -13.48
C LYS A 277 29.14 -15.94 -14.59
N VAL A 278 27.92 -16.39 -14.28
CA VAL A 278 26.78 -16.30 -15.19
C VAL A 278 25.59 -15.60 -14.56
N ARG A 279 24.80 -14.92 -15.38
CA ARG A 279 23.59 -14.21 -14.94
C ARG A 279 22.45 -14.49 -15.90
N LEU A 280 21.24 -14.51 -15.33
CA LEU A 280 19.99 -14.63 -16.06
C LEU A 280 19.12 -13.42 -15.72
N TYR A 281 18.56 -12.79 -16.75
CA TYR A 281 17.66 -11.66 -16.66
C TYR A 281 16.35 -11.97 -17.37
N VAL A 282 15.25 -11.42 -16.85
CA VAL A 282 13.92 -11.47 -17.47
C VAL A 282 13.42 -10.04 -17.56
N ASN A 283 13.06 -9.58 -18.76
CA ASN A 283 12.62 -8.20 -19.03
C ASN A 283 13.57 -7.15 -18.42
N GLY A 284 14.89 -7.35 -18.59
CA GLY A 284 15.93 -6.45 -18.08
C GLY A 284 16.27 -6.59 -16.59
N VAL A 285 15.41 -7.23 -15.79
CA VAL A 285 15.64 -7.38 -14.34
C VAL A 285 16.48 -8.63 -14.05
N LEU A 286 17.53 -8.46 -13.24
CA LEU A 286 18.39 -9.56 -12.82
C LEU A 286 17.59 -10.58 -12.01
N SER A 287 17.39 -11.77 -12.59
CA SER A 287 16.72 -12.86 -11.92
C SER A 287 17.66 -13.57 -10.96
N ARG A 288 18.88 -13.93 -11.39
CA ARG A 288 19.81 -14.74 -10.59
C ARG A 288 21.23 -14.68 -11.12
N THR A 289 22.21 -14.87 -10.22
CA THR A 289 23.64 -15.00 -10.54
C THR A 289 24.13 -16.38 -10.06
N SER A 290 24.93 -17.07 -10.87
CA SER A 290 25.66 -18.29 -10.48
C SER A 290 27.15 -18.03 -10.62
N LEU A 291 27.90 -18.36 -9.57
CA LEU A 291 29.36 -18.30 -9.52
C LEU A 291 29.99 -19.70 -9.62
N LYS A 292 29.18 -20.72 -9.92
CA LYS A 292 29.63 -22.12 -9.93
C LYS A 292 30.58 -22.44 -11.08
N SER A 293 30.35 -21.87 -12.27
CA SER A 293 31.19 -22.08 -13.44
C SER A 293 30.91 -21.04 -14.52
N GLY A 294 31.98 -20.60 -15.21
CA GLY A 294 31.95 -19.87 -16.48
C GLY A 294 32.15 -20.77 -17.70
N LYS A 295 32.02 -22.11 -17.56
CA LYS A 295 32.00 -23.02 -18.70
C LYS A 295 30.82 -22.71 -19.61
N PHE A 296 31.01 -22.86 -20.92
CA PHE A 296 30.05 -22.52 -21.95
C PHE A 296 30.21 -23.43 -23.18
N ILE A 297 29.78 -22.97 -24.36
CA ILE A 297 29.72 -23.73 -25.62
C ILE A 297 31.08 -24.36 -25.99
N LYS A 298 32.19 -23.61 -25.84
CA LYS A 298 33.53 -24.11 -26.15
C LYS A 298 33.98 -25.28 -25.26
N ASP A 299 33.35 -25.48 -24.10
CA ASP A 299 33.65 -26.59 -23.18
C ASP A 299 32.79 -27.83 -23.47
N MET A 300 32.02 -27.82 -24.57
CA MET A 300 31.18 -28.92 -25.04
C MET A 300 31.66 -29.40 -26.43
N PRO A 301 32.69 -30.27 -26.52
CA PRO A 301 33.32 -30.62 -27.79
C PRO A 301 32.43 -31.38 -28.79
N ASP A 302 31.41 -32.13 -28.35
CA ASP A 302 30.60 -32.97 -29.25
C ASP A 302 29.32 -32.27 -29.77
N ILE A 303 29.16 -30.96 -29.56
CA ILE A 303 28.01 -30.21 -30.07
C ILE A 303 28.02 -30.10 -31.60
N THR A 304 26.85 -30.34 -32.19
CA THR A 304 26.64 -30.42 -33.64
C THR A 304 25.43 -29.61 -34.12
N HIS A 305 24.60 -29.10 -33.19
CA HIS A 305 23.38 -28.37 -33.50
C HIS A 305 23.31 -27.06 -32.71
N ALA A 306 22.75 -26.02 -33.31
CA ALA A 306 22.31 -24.80 -32.65
C ALA A 306 20.90 -24.47 -33.15
N GLN A 307 19.96 -24.18 -32.25
CA GLN A 307 18.54 -24.07 -32.61
C GLN A 307 17.80 -23.06 -31.73
N ILE A 308 16.75 -22.46 -32.29
CA ILE A 308 15.72 -21.72 -31.54
C ILE A 308 14.52 -22.65 -31.34
N GLY A 309 13.92 -22.63 -30.15
CA GLY A 309 12.64 -23.26 -29.83
C GLY A 309 12.65 -24.75 -29.49
N ALA A 310 13.74 -25.47 -29.76
CA ALA A 310 13.88 -26.89 -29.42
C ALA A 310 15.35 -27.25 -29.13
N THR A 311 15.56 -28.42 -28.52
CA THR A 311 16.90 -28.98 -28.27
C THR A 311 17.04 -30.37 -28.89
N ASN A 312 18.09 -30.59 -29.67
CA ASN A 312 18.44 -31.92 -30.18
C ASN A 312 19.23 -32.70 -29.11
N ARG A 313 18.73 -33.86 -28.69
CA ARG A 313 19.40 -34.75 -27.74
C ARG A 313 19.58 -36.13 -28.34
N ALA A 314 20.82 -36.45 -28.72
CA ALA A 314 21.16 -37.73 -29.34
C ALA A 314 20.28 -38.05 -30.58
N GLY A 315 20.02 -37.07 -31.43
CA GLY A 315 19.24 -37.19 -32.66
C GLY A 315 17.73 -36.95 -32.49
N ASN A 316 17.26 -36.77 -31.26
CA ASN A 316 15.84 -36.52 -30.97
C ASN A 316 15.61 -35.05 -30.60
N SER A 317 14.74 -34.37 -31.34
CA SER A 317 14.29 -33.02 -30.98
C SER A 317 13.30 -33.09 -29.82
N VAL A 318 13.54 -32.31 -28.77
CA VAL A 318 12.70 -32.24 -27.56
C VAL A 318 12.44 -30.80 -27.15
N TRP A 319 11.41 -30.62 -26.33
CA TRP A 319 11.07 -29.33 -25.68
C TRP A 319 10.69 -28.21 -26.64
N GLY A 320 10.15 -28.59 -27.80
CA GLY A 320 9.56 -27.69 -28.79
C GLY A 320 8.43 -26.83 -28.21
N ALA A 321 8.37 -25.57 -28.63
CA ALA A 321 7.21 -24.71 -28.43
C ALA A 321 6.95 -23.84 -29.65
N ASN A 322 5.73 -23.33 -29.72
CA ASN A 322 5.39 -22.29 -30.66
C ASN A 322 5.82 -20.95 -30.09
N LEU A 323 6.72 -20.26 -30.79
CA LEU A 323 7.29 -18.99 -30.39
C LEU A 323 7.26 -18.05 -31.58
N GLN A 324 6.80 -16.82 -31.36
CA GLN A 324 7.17 -15.70 -32.21
C GLN A 324 8.44 -15.09 -31.62
N VAL A 325 9.50 -14.99 -32.42
CA VAL A 325 10.81 -14.51 -31.98
C VAL A 325 11.11 -13.24 -32.76
N ARG A 326 10.99 -12.12 -32.05
CA ARG A 326 11.24 -10.79 -32.61
C ARG A 326 12.71 -10.60 -32.90
N ASN A 327 13.56 -10.96 -31.94
CA ASN A 327 15.00 -10.86 -32.07
C ASN A 327 15.71 -11.95 -31.24
N LEU A 328 16.77 -12.51 -31.81
CA LEU A 328 17.83 -13.20 -31.09
C LEU A 328 19.16 -12.51 -31.43
N SER A 329 19.81 -11.90 -30.45
CA SER A 329 21.15 -11.32 -30.59
C SER A 329 22.15 -12.04 -29.68
N VAL A 330 23.29 -12.43 -30.23
CA VAL A 330 24.42 -12.99 -29.49
C VAL A 330 25.62 -12.06 -29.60
N TYR A 331 26.16 -11.65 -28.46
CA TYR A 331 27.36 -10.82 -28.36
C TYR A 331 28.54 -11.66 -27.87
N ASP A 332 29.74 -11.37 -28.36
CA ASP A 332 31.00 -12.02 -27.95
C ASP A 332 31.64 -11.38 -26.71
N ARG A 333 30.86 -10.57 -25.99
CA ARG A 333 31.22 -9.97 -24.70
C ARG A 333 30.09 -10.07 -23.68
N VAL A 334 30.45 -9.83 -22.42
CA VAL A 334 29.49 -9.70 -21.32
C VAL A 334 28.90 -8.30 -21.36
N LEU A 335 27.58 -8.19 -21.52
CA LEU A 335 26.86 -6.95 -21.26
C LEU A 335 26.74 -6.75 -19.75
N THR A 336 26.95 -5.51 -19.30
CA THR A 336 26.72 -5.08 -17.93
C THR A 336 25.23 -5.09 -17.59
N PRO A 337 24.84 -5.11 -16.30
CA PRO A 337 23.43 -5.03 -15.91
C PRO A 337 22.68 -3.83 -16.53
N ASP A 338 23.30 -2.65 -16.58
CA ASP A 338 22.72 -1.44 -17.15
C ASP A 338 22.53 -1.57 -18.67
N GLU A 339 23.50 -2.16 -19.37
CA GLU A 339 23.37 -2.45 -20.80
C GLU A 339 22.27 -3.50 -21.08
N VAL A 340 22.12 -4.51 -20.22
CA VAL A 340 21.03 -5.49 -20.33
C VAL A 340 19.67 -4.84 -20.06
N GLN A 341 19.60 -3.92 -19.11
CA GLN A 341 18.39 -3.15 -18.84
C GLN A 341 18.02 -2.28 -20.05
N LYS A 342 18.98 -1.52 -20.61
CA LYS A 342 18.78 -0.74 -21.84
C LYS A 342 18.33 -1.64 -23.00
N ARG A 343 18.98 -2.78 -23.20
CA ARG A 343 18.61 -3.75 -24.25
C ARG A 343 17.19 -4.27 -24.13
N SER A 344 16.69 -4.39 -22.90
CA SER A 344 15.39 -4.97 -22.59
C SER A 344 14.30 -3.92 -22.33
N GLN A 345 14.58 -2.63 -22.51
CA GLN A 345 13.72 -1.55 -22.04
C GLN A 345 12.29 -1.63 -22.60
N LEU A 346 12.12 -2.09 -23.86
CA LEU A 346 10.80 -2.22 -24.49
C LEU A 346 9.91 -3.32 -23.89
N PHE A 347 10.46 -4.16 -23.01
CA PHE A 347 9.76 -5.25 -22.33
C PHE A 347 9.45 -4.94 -20.86
N GLU A 348 9.83 -3.75 -20.40
CA GLU A 348 9.34 -3.18 -19.15
C GLU A 348 7.84 -2.89 -19.30
N ARG A 349 7.05 -3.30 -18.30
CA ARG A 349 5.61 -3.09 -18.28
C ARG A 349 5.11 -2.96 -16.85
N SER A 350 4.30 -1.96 -16.61
CA SER A 350 3.63 -1.71 -15.34
C SER A 350 2.30 -2.47 -15.28
N ASP A 351 1.67 -2.58 -14.11
CA ASP A 351 0.26 -2.96 -14.08
C ASP A 351 -0.58 -1.86 -14.74
N LEU A 352 -1.66 -2.24 -15.42
CA LEU A 352 -2.55 -1.26 -16.05
C LEU A 352 -3.10 -0.30 -15.00
N GLU A 353 -2.96 1.00 -15.26
CA GLU A 353 -3.50 2.04 -14.38
C GLU A 353 -5.00 1.82 -14.20
N GLN A 354 -5.46 1.81 -12.95
CA GLN A 354 -6.86 1.62 -12.61
C GLN A 354 -7.50 2.97 -12.27
N LYS A 355 -8.60 3.30 -12.93
CA LYS A 355 -9.35 4.53 -12.69
C LYS A 355 -10.56 4.28 -11.80
N LEU A 356 -10.96 5.32 -11.07
CA LEU A 356 -12.20 5.31 -10.30
C LEU A 356 -13.39 5.09 -11.25
N PRO A 357 -14.34 4.21 -10.91
CA PRO A 357 -15.56 4.06 -11.68
C PRO A 357 -16.44 5.29 -11.59
N GLU A 358 -17.36 5.46 -12.54
CA GLU A 358 -18.30 6.58 -12.54
C GLU A 358 -19.09 6.66 -11.23
N GLY A 359 -19.15 7.88 -10.67
CA GLY A 359 -19.79 8.18 -9.38
C GLY A 359 -18.90 7.91 -8.16
N ALA A 360 -17.81 7.14 -8.28
CA ALA A 360 -16.88 6.94 -7.18
C ALA A 360 -16.10 8.21 -6.87
N LYS A 361 -16.06 8.57 -5.58
CA LYS A 361 -15.33 9.72 -5.05
C LYS A 361 -14.33 9.23 -4.03
N LEU A 362 -13.10 9.71 -4.15
CA LEU A 362 -12.02 9.57 -3.17
C LEU A 362 -11.32 10.92 -3.11
N THR A 363 -11.24 11.53 -1.94
CA THR A 363 -10.54 12.81 -1.79
C THR A 363 -9.04 12.59 -1.73
N GLU A 364 -8.30 13.64 -2.09
CA GLU A 364 -6.89 13.74 -1.79
C GLU A 364 -6.63 13.67 -0.28
N LYS A 365 -5.39 13.29 0.06
CA LYS A 365 -4.92 13.23 1.44
C LYS A 365 -4.85 14.64 2.03
N GLN A 366 -5.44 14.84 3.21
CA GLN A 366 -5.28 16.05 4.01
C GLN A 366 -4.61 15.73 5.35
N ASP A 367 -3.54 16.43 5.72
CA ASP A 367 -2.92 16.25 7.03
C ASP A 367 -3.68 17.02 8.11
N VAL A 368 -4.30 16.31 9.06
CA VAL A 368 -5.10 16.89 10.15
C VAL A 368 -4.21 17.22 11.34
N PHE A 369 -3.27 16.33 11.65
CA PHE A 369 -2.21 16.55 12.62
C PHE A 369 -0.85 16.38 11.96
N GLU A 370 -0.29 17.50 11.53
CA GLU A 370 0.98 17.54 10.79
C GLU A 370 2.17 17.28 11.73
N SER A 371 2.95 16.24 11.45
CA SER A 371 4.20 15.98 12.17
C SER A 371 5.29 16.99 11.81
N GLY A 372 6.44 16.92 12.48
CA GLY A 372 7.61 17.67 12.04
C GLY A 372 8.28 17.07 10.81
N MET A 373 9.37 17.68 10.34
CA MET A 373 10.14 17.21 9.18
C MET A 373 11.59 16.94 9.54
N HIS A 374 12.25 16.03 8.83
CA HIS A 374 13.68 15.73 8.98
C HIS A 374 14.11 15.46 10.43
N ASN A 375 13.29 14.71 11.18
CA ASN A 375 13.45 14.37 12.58
C ASN A 375 13.41 15.57 13.56
N GLN A 376 13.04 16.76 13.08
CA GLN A 376 12.80 17.97 13.87
C GLN A 376 11.31 18.12 14.19
N PRO A 377 10.94 18.80 15.28
CA PRO A 377 9.54 19.15 15.56
C PRO A 377 8.95 20.12 14.53
N ASN A 378 7.63 20.15 14.42
CA ASN A 378 6.88 21.14 13.63
C ASN A 378 6.89 22.52 14.32
N LYS A 379 6.17 23.50 13.74
CA LYS A 379 6.06 24.88 14.28
C LYS A 379 5.48 24.96 15.70
N ASP A 380 4.73 23.95 16.13
CA ASP A 380 4.14 23.85 17.47
C ASP A 380 5.07 23.13 18.47
N GLY A 381 6.28 22.76 18.04
CA GLY A 381 7.22 21.99 18.86
C GLY A 381 6.86 20.51 18.98
N ILE A 382 5.99 19.98 18.10
CA ILE A 382 5.55 18.58 18.11
C ILE A 382 6.30 17.76 17.07
N LYS A 383 6.85 16.62 17.49
CA LYS A 383 7.61 15.75 16.61
C LYS A 383 6.73 14.82 15.79
N SER A 384 5.73 14.19 16.42
CA SER A 384 4.82 13.27 15.74
C SER A 384 3.44 13.20 16.40
N TYR A 385 2.47 12.74 15.62
CA TYR A 385 1.12 12.43 16.09
C TYR A 385 0.78 10.99 15.74
N ARG A 386 0.16 10.27 16.67
CA ARG A 386 -0.17 8.85 16.51
C ARG A 386 -1.55 8.52 17.05
N ILE A 387 -1.97 7.29 16.80
CA ILE A 387 -3.17 6.69 17.40
C ILE A 387 -4.44 7.51 17.11
N PRO A 388 -4.90 7.50 15.84
CA PRO A 388 -6.08 8.24 15.43
C PRO A 388 -7.36 7.68 16.07
N ALA A 389 -8.21 8.58 16.56
CA ALA A 389 -9.60 8.31 16.91
C ALA A 389 -10.50 9.27 16.15
N LEU A 390 -11.42 8.79 15.32
CA LEU A 390 -12.35 9.63 14.57
C LEU A 390 -13.77 9.33 15.03
N LEU A 391 -14.43 10.30 15.65
CA LEU A 391 -15.82 10.19 16.10
C LEU A 391 -16.69 11.20 15.34
N LYS A 392 -17.82 10.75 14.79
CA LYS A 392 -18.90 11.63 14.36
C LYS A 392 -19.90 11.80 15.50
N THR A 393 -20.19 13.03 15.89
CA THR A 393 -21.20 13.32 16.92
C THR A 393 -22.60 13.39 16.32
N ASP A 394 -23.63 13.33 17.15
CA ASP A 394 -25.03 13.51 16.77
C ASP A 394 -25.30 14.84 16.05
N LYS A 395 -24.44 15.86 16.26
CA LYS A 395 -24.53 17.15 15.56
C LYS A 395 -23.92 17.13 14.15
N GLY A 396 -23.27 16.03 13.77
CA GLY A 396 -22.50 15.91 12.53
C GLY A 396 -21.05 16.40 12.64
N THR A 397 -20.64 16.92 13.80
CA THR A 397 -19.25 17.32 14.05
C THR A 397 -18.34 16.08 14.01
N LEU A 398 -17.22 16.17 13.30
CA LEU A 398 -16.14 15.19 13.39
C LEU A 398 -15.14 15.62 14.46
N ILE A 399 -14.80 14.71 15.36
CA ILE A 399 -13.75 14.87 16.35
C ILE A 399 -12.62 13.91 15.98
N ALA A 400 -11.48 14.47 15.60
CA ALA A 400 -10.24 13.74 15.36
C ALA A 400 -9.37 13.83 16.62
N GLY A 401 -9.17 12.71 17.31
CA GLY A 401 -8.28 12.55 18.46
C GLY A 401 -6.92 11.96 18.09
N ALA A 402 -5.90 12.30 18.88
CA ALA A 402 -4.53 11.90 18.66
C ALA A 402 -3.69 11.85 19.95
N ASP A 403 -2.69 10.97 19.96
CA ASP A 403 -1.48 11.10 20.76
C ASP A 403 -0.61 12.22 20.19
N GLU A 404 -0.40 13.29 20.95
CA GLU A 404 0.57 14.34 20.65
C GLU A 404 1.92 13.97 21.27
N ARG A 405 2.83 13.43 20.46
CA ARG A 405 4.16 12.96 20.90
C ARG A 405 5.19 14.06 20.65
N ARG A 406 5.47 14.85 21.70
CA ARG A 406 6.18 16.13 21.59
C ARG A 406 7.61 16.01 21.06
N LEU A 407 8.43 15.16 21.67
CA LEU A 407 9.87 15.07 21.38
C LEU A 407 10.30 13.76 20.72
N HIS A 408 9.36 12.86 20.43
CA HIS A 408 9.61 11.49 19.97
C HIS A 408 8.46 10.94 19.13
N SER A 409 8.62 9.70 18.66
CA SER A 409 7.56 8.88 18.06
C SER A 409 7.32 7.56 18.82
N SER A 410 7.99 7.39 19.96
CA SER A 410 7.92 6.21 20.84
C SER A 410 6.59 6.11 21.60
N ASP A 411 6.24 4.91 22.07
CA ASP A 411 5.04 4.60 22.88
C ASP A 411 5.18 5.02 24.36
N TRP A 412 6.21 5.80 24.69
CA TRP A 412 6.43 6.38 26.00
C TRP A 412 7.17 7.71 25.85
N GLY A 413 7.15 8.50 26.92
CA GLY A 413 7.67 9.87 26.97
C GLY A 413 6.55 10.89 27.13
N ASP A 414 6.83 12.14 26.78
CA ASP A 414 5.86 13.24 26.85
C ASP A 414 4.83 13.10 25.72
N ILE A 415 3.68 12.54 26.11
CA ILE A 415 2.52 12.30 25.24
C ILE A 415 1.30 13.01 25.83
N GLY A 416 0.77 13.98 25.07
CA GLY A 416 -0.50 14.63 25.37
C GLY A 416 -1.66 13.99 24.62
N MET A 417 -2.86 14.01 25.21
CA MET A 417 -4.10 13.65 24.50
C MET A 417 -4.71 14.91 23.92
N VAL A 418 -4.95 14.93 22.61
CA VAL A 418 -5.46 16.12 21.91
C VAL A 418 -6.57 15.77 20.93
N VAL A 419 -7.42 16.74 20.60
CA VAL A 419 -8.44 16.63 19.55
C VAL A 419 -8.44 17.85 18.64
N ARG A 420 -8.99 17.68 17.44
CA ARG A 420 -9.44 18.75 16.53
C ARG A 420 -10.88 18.46 16.11
N ARG A 421 -11.63 19.51 15.82
CA ARG A 421 -13.05 19.43 15.41
C ARG A 421 -13.21 19.85 13.96
N SER A 422 -14.18 19.26 13.27
CA SER A 422 -14.62 19.71 11.95
C SER A 422 -16.14 19.74 11.91
N GLU A 423 -16.72 20.86 11.48
CA GLU A 423 -18.17 21.07 11.37
C GLU A 423 -18.66 20.94 9.90
N ASP A 424 -17.75 20.63 8.96
CA ASP A 424 -17.98 20.60 7.51
C ASP A 424 -17.59 19.25 6.87
N LYS A 425 -17.73 18.16 7.65
CA LYS A 425 -17.35 16.80 7.26
C LYS A 425 -15.88 16.70 6.82
N GLY A 426 -14.98 17.27 7.60
CA GLY A 426 -13.53 17.14 7.43
C GLY A 426 -12.96 17.91 6.24
N LYS A 427 -13.64 18.97 5.75
CA LYS A 427 -13.02 19.88 4.77
C LYS A 427 -12.05 20.83 5.49
N THR A 428 -12.46 21.38 6.62
CA THR A 428 -11.63 22.21 7.50
C THR A 428 -11.62 21.66 8.92
N TRP A 429 -10.54 21.94 9.66
CA TRP A 429 -10.32 21.47 11.02
C TRP A 429 -9.95 22.65 11.93
N SER A 430 -10.56 22.68 13.11
CA SER A 430 -10.29 23.68 14.15
C SER A 430 -8.85 23.60 14.66
N ASP A 431 -8.48 24.61 15.44
CA ASP A 431 -7.30 24.53 16.29
C ASP A 431 -7.36 23.33 17.25
N ARG A 432 -6.18 22.90 17.67
CA ARG A 432 -5.98 21.76 18.58
C ARG A 432 -6.50 22.10 19.98
N VAL A 433 -7.27 21.19 20.55
CA VAL A 433 -7.74 21.21 21.95
C VAL A 433 -7.02 20.12 22.73
N THR A 434 -6.39 20.46 23.85
CA THR A 434 -5.72 19.49 24.73
C THR A 434 -6.70 18.92 25.76
N ILE A 435 -6.84 17.60 25.79
CA ILE A 435 -7.60 16.87 26.82
C ILE A 435 -6.75 16.75 28.08
N THR A 436 -5.52 16.24 27.97
CA THR A 436 -4.58 16.12 29.10
C THR A 436 -3.14 16.16 28.62
N ASN A 437 -2.28 16.77 29.44
CA ASN A 437 -0.84 16.68 29.33
C ASN A 437 -0.23 16.85 30.72
N LEU A 438 0.23 15.75 31.32
CA LEU A 438 0.87 15.77 32.62
C LEU A 438 2.28 16.36 32.52
N ARG A 439 2.75 17.04 33.57
CA ARG A 439 4.09 17.63 33.54
C ARG A 439 5.20 16.57 33.68
N ASP A 440 6.30 16.81 32.99
CA ASP A 440 7.51 15.98 33.06
C ASP A 440 8.22 16.07 34.42
N ASN A 441 8.98 15.03 34.74
CA ASN A 441 9.95 15.04 35.82
C ASN A 441 11.23 15.77 35.38
N PRO A 442 11.51 16.98 35.91
CA PRO A 442 12.66 17.77 35.49
C PRO A 442 14.01 17.16 35.91
N LYS A 443 14.00 16.11 36.73
CA LYS A 443 15.19 15.44 37.26
C LYS A 443 15.26 13.97 36.86
N ALA A 444 14.43 13.51 35.93
CA ALA A 444 14.39 12.11 35.50
C ALA A 444 15.79 11.55 35.24
N SER A 445 16.04 10.31 35.65
CA SER A 445 17.34 9.66 35.41
C SER A 445 17.62 9.44 33.92
N ASP A 446 16.56 9.28 33.15
CA ASP A 446 16.57 9.20 31.68
C ASP A 446 15.46 10.11 31.15
N PRO A 447 15.81 11.24 30.51
CA PRO A 447 14.83 12.19 29.98
C PRO A 447 13.88 11.59 28.93
N SER A 448 14.26 10.48 28.26
CA SER A 448 13.39 9.84 27.25
C SER A 448 12.19 9.09 27.83
N ILE A 449 12.18 8.88 29.15
CA ILE A 449 11.11 8.22 29.91
C ILE A 449 10.69 9.07 31.12
N GLY A 450 11.03 10.36 31.11
CA GLY A 450 10.88 11.27 32.25
C GLY A 450 9.45 11.76 32.49
N SER A 451 8.48 11.26 31.74
CA SER A 451 7.09 11.73 31.77
C SER A 451 6.16 10.60 32.22
N PRO A 452 5.17 10.89 33.08
CA PRO A 452 3.96 10.07 33.13
C PRO A 452 3.34 9.97 31.74
N VAL A 453 2.87 8.80 31.36
CA VAL A 453 2.45 8.52 29.97
C VAL A 453 0.93 8.46 29.91
N ASN A 454 0.31 9.36 29.15
CA ASN A 454 -1.04 9.15 28.62
C ASN A 454 -0.92 8.67 27.18
N ILE A 455 -1.58 7.58 26.83
CA ILE A 455 -1.43 6.94 25.51
C ILE A 455 -2.70 6.18 25.14
N ASP A 456 -2.96 6.07 23.85
CA ASP A 456 -4.04 5.29 23.27
C ASP A 456 -5.44 5.75 23.72
N MET A 457 -6.16 6.45 22.85
CA MET A 457 -7.51 6.94 23.18
C MET A 457 -8.62 6.24 22.42
N VAL A 458 -9.77 6.16 23.10
CA VAL A 458 -11.06 5.80 22.51
C VAL A 458 -12.04 6.95 22.71
N LEU A 459 -12.72 7.33 21.63
CA LEU A 459 -13.82 8.29 21.67
C LEU A 459 -15.17 7.58 21.52
N VAL A 460 -16.16 7.99 22.31
CA VAL A 460 -17.55 7.51 22.19
C VAL A 460 -18.52 8.57 22.67
N GLN A 461 -19.64 8.75 21.97
CA GLN A 461 -20.73 9.61 22.43
C GLN A 461 -21.87 8.79 23.00
N ASP A 462 -22.38 9.20 24.17
CA ASP A 462 -23.67 8.75 24.66
C ASP A 462 -24.79 9.54 23.97
N PRO A 463 -25.62 8.90 23.13
CA PRO A 463 -26.70 9.57 22.41
C PRO A 463 -27.81 10.08 23.34
N ALA A 464 -27.92 9.59 24.58
CA ALA A 464 -28.94 10.05 25.52
C ALA A 464 -28.56 11.38 26.17
N THR A 465 -27.34 11.47 26.73
CA THR A 465 -26.86 12.68 27.41
C THR A 465 -26.13 13.65 26.49
N LYS A 466 -25.79 13.23 25.27
CA LYS A 466 -24.92 13.92 24.29
C LYS A 466 -23.47 14.08 24.75
N ARG A 467 -23.12 13.57 25.93
CA ARG A 467 -21.77 13.59 26.47
C ARG A 467 -20.84 12.72 25.62
N ILE A 468 -19.66 13.24 25.34
CA ILE A 468 -18.59 12.53 24.68
C ILE A 468 -17.58 12.09 25.73
N PHE A 469 -17.18 10.83 25.71
CA PHE A 469 -16.13 10.28 26.56
C PHE A 469 -14.86 10.06 25.74
N SER A 470 -13.73 10.41 26.36
CA SER A 470 -12.39 10.01 25.94
C SER A 470 -11.82 9.12 27.04
N ILE A 471 -11.59 7.84 26.74
CA ILE A 471 -10.96 6.87 27.65
C ILE A 471 -9.60 6.51 27.09
N TYR A 472 -8.58 6.53 27.96
CA TYR A 472 -7.19 6.33 27.55
C TYR A 472 -6.34 5.71 28.65
N ASP A 473 -5.23 5.11 28.25
CA ASP A 473 -4.30 4.48 29.16
C ASP A 473 -3.47 5.55 29.90
N MET A 474 -3.13 5.24 31.15
CA MET A 474 -2.23 6.05 31.96
C MET A 474 -1.18 5.16 32.64
N PHE A 475 0.07 5.61 32.60
CA PHE A 475 1.18 5.01 33.34
C PHE A 475 1.93 6.09 34.13
N PRO A 476 2.50 5.75 35.31
CA PRO A 476 3.49 6.60 35.93
C PRO A 476 4.76 6.67 35.06
N GLU A 477 5.67 7.59 35.40
CA GLU A 477 6.93 7.82 34.71
C GLU A 477 7.66 6.50 34.41
N GLY A 478 7.90 6.22 33.12
CA GLY A 478 8.54 4.99 32.66
C GLY A 478 8.27 4.65 31.20
N LYS A 479 8.48 3.39 30.84
CA LYS A 479 8.34 2.85 29.47
C LYS A 479 6.95 2.27 29.18
N GLY A 480 5.89 2.92 29.68
CA GLY A 480 4.51 2.43 29.59
C GLY A 480 4.40 0.97 30.05
N ILE A 481 3.78 0.12 29.21
CA ILE A 481 3.60 -1.32 29.46
C ILE A 481 4.91 -2.06 29.76
N PHE A 482 6.05 -1.64 29.20
CA PHE A 482 7.37 -2.25 29.46
C PHE A 482 8.01 -1.77 30.77
N GLY A 483 7.49 -0.71 31.38
CA GLY A 483 7.98 -0.11 32.62
C GLY A 483 7.27 -0.58 33.88
N MET A 484 6.27 -1.45 33.75
CA MET A 484 5.47 -1.93 34.88
C MET A 484 6.28 -2.81 35.84
N ALA A 485 5.82 -2.90 37.09
CA ALA A 485 6.48 -3.68 38.12
C ALA A 485 6.59 -5.17 37.74
N ALA A 486 7.74 -5.78 38.07
CA ALA A 486 7.98 -7.20 37.83
C ALA A 486 6.98 -8.06 38.62
N GLN A 487 6.79 -7.71 39.89
CA GLN A 487 5.76 -8.26 40.77
C GLN A 487 4.63 -7.26 40.91
N ARG A 488 3.40 -7.76 41.14
CA ARG A 488 2.23 -6.90 41.34
C ARG A 488 2.45 -5.95 42.52
N GLU A 489 2.18 -4.68 42.30
CA GLU A 489 2.00 -3.68 43.35
C GLU A 489 0.48 -3.42 43.51
N GLU A 490 -0.02 -3.36 44.74
CA GLU A 490 -1.40 -2.99 45.02
C GLU A 490 -1.62 -1.50 44.71
N ALA A 491 -2.51 -1.18 43.77
CA ALA A 491 -2.79 0.20 43.38
C ALA A 491 -3.88 0.87 44.24
N TYR A 492 -4.78 0.08 44.83
CA TYR A 492 -5.94 0.58 45.58
C TYR A 492 -6.23 -0.24 46.83
N LYS A 493 -6.86 0.42 47.81
CA LYS A 493 -7.33 -0.21 49.05
C LYS A 493 -8.77 0.22 49.32
N GLN A 494 -9.62 -0.74 49.71
CA GLN A 494 -10.95 -0.43 50.21
C GLN A 494 -10.90 -0.16 51.73
N ILE A 495 -11.52 0.93 52.16
CA ILE A 495 -11.68 1.31 53.57
C ILE A 495 -13.10 1.86 53.73
N ASP A 496 -13.88 1.26 54.63
CA ASP A 496 -15.29 1.65 54.91
C ASP A 496 -16.16 1.77 53.64
N GLY A 497 -15.99 0.81 52.71
CA GLY A 497 -16.75 0.76 51.45
C GLY A 497 -16.31 1.77 50.38
N LYS A 498 -15.26 2.56 50.62
CA LYS A 498 -14.67 3.48 49.65
C LYS A 498 -13.32 2.96 49.15
N THR A 499 -13.06 3.15 47.86
CA THR A 499 -11.77 2.80 47.25
C THR A 499 -10.83 4.00 47.27
N TYR A 500 -9.62 3.81 47.80
CA TYR A 500 -8.58 4.83 47.88
C TYR A 500 -7.32 4.38 47.16
N GLN A 501 -6.66 5.32 46.46
CA GLN A 501 -5.40 5.05 45.78
C GLN A 501 -4.26 4.91 46.80
N ILE A 502 -3.43 3.88 46.61
CA ILE A 502 -2.27 3.59 47.45
C ILE A 502 -1.07 4.46 47.03
N LEU A 503 -0.35 4.95 48.03
CA LEU A 503 0.97 5.56 47.89
C LEU A 503 2.03 4.71 48.58
N TYR A 504 3.13 4.48 47.86
CA TYR A 504 4.34 3.83 48.35
C TYR A 504 5.36 4.88 48.77
N LYS A 505 5.91 4.73 49.97
CA LYS A 505 6.99 5.58 50.48
C LYS A 505 8.29 4.78 50.52
N GLU A 506 9.36 5.36 49.98
CA GLU A 506 10.64 4.67 49.87
C GLU A 506 11.24 4.36 51.25
N GLY A 507 11.63 3.10 51.46
CA GLY A 507 12.18 2.63 52.74
C GLY A 507 11.14 2.24 53.81
N GLU A 508 9.85 2.26 53.50
CA GLU A 508 8.77 1.84 54.40
C GLU A 508 7.95 0.69 53.81
N GLU A 509 7.54 -0.28 54.64
CA GLU A 509 6.72 -1.43 54.21
C GLU A 509 5.21 -1.13 54.16
N GLY A 510 4.74 -0.11 54.90
CA GLY A 510 3.32 0.22 54.98
C GLY A 510 2.83 1.08 53.80
N SER A 511 1.60 0.82 53.35
CA SER A 511 0.95 1.62 52.30
C SER A 511 0.19 2.81 52.87
N TYR A 512 0.44 3.98 52.28
CA TYR A 512 -0.32 5.21 52.53
C TYR A 512 -1.53 5.27 51.60
N THR A 513 -2.52 6.10 51.92
CA THR A 513 -3.71 6.27 51.06
C THR A 513 -4.01 7.73 50.79
N ILE A 514 -4.41 8.04 49.55
CA ILE A 514 -4.96 9.35 49.19
C ILE A 514 -6.45 9.32 49.49
N ARG A 515 -6.91 10.16 50.42
CA ARG A 515 -8.33 10.24 50.81
C ARG A 515 -8.97 11.55 50.37
N GLU A 516 -10.10 11.91 50.97
CA GLU A 516 -10.88 13.08 50.60
C GLU A 516 -10.02 14.34 50.47
N ASN A 517 -10.28 15.13 49.41
CA ASN A 517 -9.54 16.35 49.07
C ASN A 517 -8.02 16.16 48.84
N GLY A 518 -7.57 14.91 48.67
CA GLY A 518 -6.18 14.57 48.39
C GLY A 518 -5.30 14.43 49.63
N THR A 519 -5.85 14.48 50.85
CA THR A 519 -5.06 14.30 52.08
C THR A 519 -4.46 12.91 52.13
N VAL A 520 -3.16 12.82 52.44
CA VAL A 520 -2.46 11.53 52.57
C VAL A 520 -2.62 11.00 53.99
N TYR A 521 -2.98 9.72 54.12
CA TYR A 521 -3.13 9.02 55.39
C TYR A 521 -2.06 7.94 55.55
N THR A 522 -1.56 7.80 56.78
CA THR A 522 -0.61 6.76 57.18
C THR A 522 -1.24 5.36 57.14
N PRO A 523 -0.42 4.29 57.18
CA PRO A 523 -0.93 2.91 57.25
C PRO A 523 -1.85 2.64 58.44
N ASP A 524 -1.64 3.31 59.58
CA ASP A 524 -2.50 3.22 60.79
C ASP A 524 -3.72 4.17 60.74
N GLY A 525 -3.96 4.84 59.62
CA GLY A 525 -5.18 5.62 59.38
C GLY A 525 -5.17 7.05 59.94
N LYS A 526 -4.00 7.63 60.22
CA LYS A 526 -3.88 9.03 60.66
C LYS A 526 -3.63 9.95 59.48
N ALA A 527 -4.28 11.11 59.48
CA ALA A 527 -4.02 12.15 58.48
C ALA A 527 -2.60 12.72 58.63
N THR A 528 -1.95 13.01 57.51
CA THR A 528 -0.64 13.68 57.46
C THR A 528 -0.79 15.13 57.01
N ASP A 529 0.31 15.89 57.01
CA ASP A 529 0.41 17.23 56.43
C ASP A 529 0.66 17.22 54.90
N TYR A 530 0.72 16.03 54.30
CA TYR A 530 0.85 15.87 52.85
C TYR A 530 -0.52 15.89 52.15
N ARG A 531 -0.56 16.54 50.99
CA ARG A 531 -1.74 16.64 50.13
C ARG A 531 -1.38 16.45 48.66
N VAL A 532 -2.07 15.55 47.98
CA VAL A 532 -2.00 15.34 46.53
C VAL A 532 -3.05 16.19 45.82
N VAL A 533 -2.71 16.79 44.69
CA VAL A 533 -3.68 17.44 43.79
C VAL A 533 -4.47 16.36 43.04
N VAL A 534 -5.66 16.04 43.52
CA VAL A 534 -6.61 15.11 42.87
C VAL A 534 -7.61 15.81 41.95
N ASN A 535 -7.88 17.10 42.20
CA ASN A 535 -8.71 17.99 41.39
C ASN A 535 -7.80 19.06 40.76
N PRO A 536 -7.19 18.78 39.59
CA PRO A 536 -6.25 19.69 38.93
C PRO A 536 -6.94 20.93 38.38
N VAL A 537 -6.23 22.06 38.37
CA VAL A 537 -6.75 23.35 37.87
C VAL A 537 -5.82 24.05 36.89
N LYS A 538 -4.58 23.54 36.70
CA LYS A 538 -3.69 24.11 35.70
C LYS A 538 -4.12 23.70 34.28
N PRO A 539 -3.76 24.48 33.25
CA PRO A 539 -3.96 24.08 31.87
C PRO A 539 -3.45 22.67 31.59
N ALA A 540 -4.20 21.95 30.75
CA ALA A 540 -3.98 20.54 30.40
C ALA A 540 -3.91 19.58 31.61
N TYR A 541 -4.36 20.02 32.79
CA TYR A 541 -4.34 19.26 34.03
C TYR A 541 -2.93 18.84 34.48
N SER A 542 -1.94 19.64 34.11
CA SER A 542 -0.51 19.39 34.36
C SER A 542 -0.11 19.30 35.84
N ASP A 543 -0.92 19.82 36.76
CA ASP A 543 -0.75 19.72 38.21
C ASP A 543 -1.35 18.45 38.83
N LYS A 544 -2.05 17.60 38.08
CA LYS A 544 -2.62 16.37 38.62
C LYS A 544 -1.51 15.49 39.20
N GLY A 545 -1.70 15.04 40.45
CA GLY A 545 -0.71 14.26 41.19
C GLY A 545 0.38 15.07 41.90
N ASP A 546 0.37 16.42 41.79
CA ASP A 546 1.33 17.25 42.52
C ASP A 546 1.19 17.04 44.03
N LEU A 547 2.32 16.80 44.69
CA LEU A 547 2.38 16.54 46.12
C LEU A 547 2.88 17.78 46.85
N TYR A 548 2.08 18.23 47.82
CA TYR A 548 2.41 19.32 48.73
C TYR A 548 2.63 18.79 50.15
N GLN A 549 3.52 19.45 50.89
CA GLN A 549 3.58 19.39 52.35
C GLN A 549 3.30 20.79 52.88
N GLY A 550 2.14 20.98 53.53
CA GLY A 550 1.60 22.33 53.74
C GLY A 550 1.46 23.08 52.40
N ASN A 551 2.16 24.21 52.25
CA ASN A 551 2.16 25.02 51.01
C ASN A 551 3.36 24.73 50.09
N GLN A 552 4.31 23.89 50.51
CA GLN A 552 5.51 23.60 49.72
C GLN A 552 5.23 22.48 48.72
N LEU A 553 5.39 22.77 47.42
CA LEU A 553 5.39 21.74 46.38
C LEU A 553 6.65 20.88 46.52
N LEU A 554 6.47 19.58 46.77
CA LEU A 554 7.56 18.63 46.90
C LEU A 554 7.86 17.89 45.60
N GLY A 555 6.86 17.60 44.77
CA GLY A 555 7.04 16.81 43.56
C GLY A 555 5.71 16.38 42.97
N ASN A 556 5.69 15.22 42.31
CA ASN A 556 4.49 14.59 41.77
C ASN A 556 4.52 13.09 42.08
N ILE A 557 3.38 12.50 42.43
CA ILE A 557 3.27 11.08 42.81
C ILE A 557 3.43 10.11 41.64
N TYR A 558 3.38 10.61 40.40
CA TYR A 558 3.60 9.81 39.20
C TYR A 558 5.08 9.71 38.80
N PHE A 559 5.97 10.44 39.46
CA PHE A 559 7.41 10.37 39.20
C PHE A 559 8.04 9.15 39.86
N THR A 560 8.89 8.43 39.13
CA THR A 560 9.46 7.16 39.60
C THR A 560 10.98 7.20 39.79
N SER A 561 11.71 7.99 38.99
CA SER A 561 13.16 8.17 39.10
C SER A 561 13.51 9.56 39.65
N ASN A 562 14.60 9.67 40.43
CA ASN A 562 15.10 10.95 40.97
C ASN A 562 14.03 11.90 41.54
N LYS A 563 12.94 11.31 42.06
CA LYS A 563 11.75 12.02 42.52
C LYS A 563 12.07 12.80 43.78
N THR A 564 11.56 14.02 43.85
CA THR A 564 11.59 14.85 45.06
C THR A 564 10.39 14.58 45.98
N SER A 565 9.36 13.90 45.45
CA SER A 565 8.25 13.37 46.23
C SER A 565 8.72 12.16 47.06
N PRO A 566 8.43 12.10 48.37
CA PRO A 566 8.64 10.89 49.16
C PRO A 566 7.70 9.73 48.76
N PHE A 567 6.61 10.04 48.04
CA PHE A 567 5.60 9.07 47.62
C PHE A 567 5.61 8.81 46.12
N ARG A 568 5.20 7.61 45.73
CA ARG A 568 4.82 7.25 44.36
C ARG A 568 3.57 6.37 44.34
N VAL A 569 2.85 6.35 43.23
CA VAL A 569 1.82 5.33 42.98
C VAL A 569 2.44 3.97 42.61
N ALA A 570 1.61 2.94 42.50
CA ALA A 570 2.00 1.64 41.96
C ALA A 570 2.50 1.79 40.52
N LYS A 571 3.57 1.08 40.14
CA LYS A 571 4.05 0.96 38.76
C LYS A 571 3.18 -0.03 37.99
N ASP A 572 1.95 0.39 37.71
CA ASP A 572 0.91 -0.37 37.03
C ASP A 572 0.33 0.45 35.85
N SER A 573 -0.52 -0.20 35.07
CA SER A 573 -1.42 0.44 34.10
C SER A 573 -2.69 0.94 34.78
N TYR A 574 -3.15 2.10 34.36
CA TYR A 574 -4.38 2.75 34.79
C TYR A 574 -5.24 3.08 33.57
N LEU A 575 -6.56 3.12 33.75
CA LEU A 575 -7.49 3.64 32.75
C LEU A 575 -8.09 4.95 33.27
N TRP A 576 -7.89 6.02 32.51
CA TRP A 576 -8.44 7.33 32.79
C TRP A 576 -9.52 7.70 31.79
N MET A 577 -10.45 8.54 32.24
CA MET A 577 -11.57 9.04 31.46
C MET A 577 -11.67 10.55 31.60
N SER A 578 -11.84 11.24 30.49
CA SER A 578 -12.28 12.64 30.42
C SER A 578 -13.57 12.72 29.60
N TYR A 579 -14.40 13.73 29.82
CA TYR A 579 -15.62 13.92 29.05
C TYR A 579 -15.83 15.35 28.58
N SER A 580 -16.62 15.52 27.54
CA SER A 580 -17.06 16.81 27.01
C SER A 580 -18.58 16.85 26.93
N ASP A 581 -19.17 17.95 27.43
CA ASP A 581 -20.60 18.25 27.35
C ASP A 581 -20.93 19.32 26.30
N ASP A 582 -19.91 19.86 25.62
CA ASP A 582 -20.02 20.98 24.69
C ASP A 582 -19.51 20.61 23.28
N ASP A 583 -19.72 19.35 22.90
CA ASP A 583 -19.40 18.81 21.57
C ASP A 583 -17.89 18.83 21.25
N GLY A 584 -17.04 18.56 22.26
CA GLY A 584 -15.60 18.42 22.14
C GLY A 584 -14.80 19.73 22.25
N LYS A 585 -15.46 20.85 22.59
CA LYS A 585 -14.81 22.17 22.70
C LYS A 585 -13.99 22.29 23.99
N THR A 586 -14.50 21.77 25.09
CA THR A 586 -13.78 21.66 26.37
C THR A 586 -13.93 20.25 26.94
N TRP A 587 -12.98 19.86 27.77
CA TRP A 587 -12.89 18.51 28.35
C TRP A 587 -12.69 18.59 29.85
N SER A 588 -13.32 17.68 30.60
CA SER A 588 -13.20 17.58 32.05
C SER A 588 -11.79 17.18 32.50
N ALA A 589 -11.48 17.38 33.79
CA ALA A 589 -10.28 16.79 34.39
C ALA A 589 -10.30 15.24 34.32
N PRO A 590 -9.14 14.57 34.18
CA PRO A 590 -9.08 13.11 34.11
C PRO A 590 -9.59 12.43 35.37
N GLN A 591 -10.49 11.46 35.19
CA GLN A 591 -11.04 10.59 36.22
C GLN A 591 -10.43 9.20 36.13
N ASP A 592 -10.01 8.64 37.26
CA ASP A 592 -9.44 7.30 37.32
C ASP A 592 -10.55 6.26 37.48
N ILE A 593 -10.79 5.47 36.42
CA ILE A 593 -11.83 4.42 36.39
C ILE A 593 -11.25 3.03 36.61
N THR A 594 -9.93 2.89 36.71
CA THR A 594 -9.21 1.63 36.94
C THR A 594 -9.84 0.72 38.01
N PRO A 595 -10.21 1.20 39.23
CA PRO A 595 -10.72 0.31 40.27
C PRO A 595 -12.10 -0.29 39.95
N MET A 596 -12.80 0.23 38.93
CA MET A 596 -14.09 -0.31 38.49
C MET A 596 -13.93 -1.47 37.50
N VAL A 597 -12.80 -1.53 36.77
CA VAL A 597 -12.65 -2.39 35.59
C VAL A 597 -11.41 -3.30 35.61
N LYS A 598 -10.36 -2.99 36.39
CA LYS A 598 -9.12 -3.77 36.41
C LYS A 598 -9.13 -4.80 37.52
N ALA A 599 -9.07 -6.08 37.16
CA ALA A 599 -8.97 -7.19 38.11
C ALA A 599 -7.52 -7.46 38.56
N ASP A 600 -7.36 -8.04 39.75
CA ASP A 600 -6.08 -8.33 40.40
C ASP A 600 -5.12 -9.20 39.58
N TRP A 601 -5.65 -10.15 38.81
CA TRP A 601 -4.85 -11.05 37.98
C TRP A 601 -4.28 -10.35 36.75
N MET A 602 -4.81 -9.18 36.38
CA MET A 602 -4.40 -8.42 35.21
C MET A 602 -3.08 -7.74 35.47
N LYS A 603 -2.08 -8.09 34.67
CA LYS A 603 -0.81 -7.36 34.66
C LYS A 603 -0.93 -6.08 33.85
N PHE A 604 -1.73 -6.10 32.79
CA PHE A 604 -2.06 -4.94 31.96
C PHE A 604 -3.55 -4.97 31.63
N LEU A 605 -4.17 -3.79 31.63
CA LEU A 605 -5.46 -3.50 31.01
C LEU A 605 -5.30 -2.15 30.28
N GLY A 606 -5.65 -2.11 29.00
CA GLY A 606 -5.66 -0.88 28.22
C GLY A 606 -6.65 -0.93 27.07
N VAL A 607 -6.86 0.19 26.40
CA VAL A 607 -7.86 0.32 25.34
C VAL A 607 -7.41 -0.28 24.01
N GLY A 608 -8.37 -0.71 23.19
CA GLY A 608 -8.16 -0.85 21.74
C GLY A 608 -8.45 0.50 21.09
N PRO A 609 -7.45 1.26 20.63
CA PRO A 609 -7.67 2.66 20.28
C PRO A 609 -8.58 2.86 19.05
N GLY A 610 -9.23 4.02 19.00
CA GLY A 610 -10.18 4.39 17.95
C GLY A 610 -11.51 4.87 18.53
N THR A 611 -12.58 4.11 18.30
CA THR A 611 -13.93 4.47 18.77
C THR A 611 -14.64 3.34 19.49
N GLY A 612 -15.41 3.74 20.50
CA GLY A 612 -16.41 2.89 21.14
C GLY A 612 -17.75 3.04 20.44
N ILE A 613 -18.73 2.26 20.89
CA ILE A 613 -20.11 2.30 20.37
C ILE A 613 -21.12 2.43 21.51
N THR A 614 -22.31 2.94 21.19
CA THR A 614 -23.49 2.77 22.03
C THR A 614 -24.44 1.78 21.37
N LEU A 615 -24.90 0.78 22.11
CA LEU A 615 -25.80 -0.23 21.57
C LEU A 615 -27.15 0.38 21.18
N HIS A 616 -27.61 0.08 19.96
CA HIS A 616 -28.81 0.65 19.36
C HIS A 616 -29.98 -0.36 19.28
N THR A 617 -29.70 -1.66 19.40
CA THR A 617 -30.70 -2.75 19.42
C THR A 617 -30.53 -3.68 20.63
N GLY A 618 -31.54 -4.53 20.87
CA GLY A 618 -31.50 -5.59 21.87
C GLY A 618 -31.74 -5.15 23.32
N PRO A 619 -31.63 -6.08 24.29
CA PRO A 619 -31.91 -5.84 25.71
C PRO A 619 -30.99 -4.81 26.39
N HIS A 620 -29.81 -4.59 25.82
CA HIS A 620 -28.79 -3.67 26.33
C HIS A 620 -28.72 -2.35 25.54
N LYS A 621 -29.78 -1.98 24.82
CA LYS A 621 -29.84 -0.70 24.10
C LYS A 621 -29.52 0.47 25.05
N GLY A 622 -28.62 1.35 24.63
CA GLY A 622 -28.11 2.47 25.43
C GLY A 622 -26.82 2.17 26.20
N ARG A 623 -26.40 0.90 26.29
CA ARG A 623 -25.10 0.52 26.85
C ARG A 623 -23.97 1.12 26.02
N ILE A 624 -23.04 1.80 26.69
CA ILE A 624 -21.80 2.29 26.09
C ILE A 624 -20.77 1.15 26.16
N ILE A 625 -20.05 0.89 25.07
CA ILE A 625 -19.03 -0.15 24.98
C ILE A 625 -17.71 0.44 24.47
N VAL A 626 -16.62 0.11 25.16
CA VAL A 626 -15.26 0.49 24.80
C VAL A 626 -14.39 -0.76 24.66
N PRO A 627 -13.74 -0.98 23.50
CA PRO A 627 -12.83 -2.10 23.31
C PRO A 627 -11.57 -1.93 24.18
N THR A 628 -11.14 -3.04 24.78
CA THR A 628 -9.94 -3.11 25.62
C THR A 628 -9.23 -4.44 25.42
N TYR A 629 -8.01 -4.59 25.95
CA TYR A 629 -7.34 -5.87 26.00
C TYR A 629 -6.49 -5.98 27.27
N THR A 630 -6.17 -7.22 27.64
CA THR A 630 -5.49 -7.51 28.91
C THR A 630 -4.35 -8.47 28.75
N THR A 631 -3.43 -8.46 29.72
CA THR A 631 -2.48 -9.55 29.95
C THR A 631 -2.57 -10.07 31.37
N ASN A 632 -2.08 -11.29 31.61
CA ASN A 632 -1.97 -11.86 32.95
C ASN A 632 -0.55 -11.77 33.53
N GLN A 633 -0.42 -12.08 34.82
CA GLN A 633 0.87 -12.09 35.53
C GLN A 633 1.80 -13.23 35.09
N THR A 634 1.26 -14.30 34.49
CA THR A 634 2.00 -15.51 34.14
C THR A 634 2.95 -15.28 32.97
N ASN A 635 2.47 -14.68 31.87
CA ASN A 635 3.25 -14.53 30.64
C ASN A 635 3.22 -13.14 30.02
N HIS A 636 2.40 -12.22 30.54
CA HIS A 636 2.34 -10.84 30.05
C HIS A 636 2.20 -10.79 28.50
N LEU A 637 3.06 -10.04 27.82
CA LEU A 637 3.06 -9.89 26.36
C LEU A 637 3.49 -11.14 25.58
N ASN A 638 4.02 -12.18 26.24
CA ASN A 638 4.58 -13.36 25.59
C ASN A 638 3.63 -14.57 25.59
N GLY A 639 2.32 -14.34 25.39
CA GLY A 639 1.34 -15.42 25.30
C GLY A 639 0.08 -15.26 26.14
N SER A 640 -0.18 -14.07 26.70
CA SER A 640 -1.39 -13.85 27.52
C SER A 640 -2.28 -12.70 27.11
N GLN A 641 -2.04 -12.09 25.96
CA GLN A 641 -2.90 -11.02 25.49
C GLN A 641 -4.28 -11.55 25.08
N SER A 642 -5.33 -10.91 25.59
CA SER A 642 -6.71 -11.17 25.17
C SER A 642 -7.51 -9.88 25.03
N SER A 643 -8.11 -9.70 23.85
CA SER A 643 -9.13 -8.68 23.57
C SER A 643 -10.36 -8.90 24.46
N ARG A 644 -11.03 -7.81 24.81
CA ARG A 644 -12.25 -7.74 25.63
C ARG A 644 -12.94 -6.38 25.44
N VAL A 645 -13.96 -6.11 26.24
CA VAL A 645 -14.61 -4.79 26.31
C VAL A 645 -14.80 -4.36 27.76
N ILE A 646 -14.95 -3.05 27.97
CA ILE A 646 -15.60 -2.49 29.17
C ILE A 646 -16.91 -1.83 28.73
N TYR A 647 -17.87 -1.73 29.66
CA TYR A 647 -19.17 -1.15 29.34
C TYR A 647 -19.74 -0.33 30.48
N SER A 648 -20.69 0.56 30.16
CA SER A 648 -21.47 1.35 31.11
C SER A 648 -22.95 1.34 30.72
N ASP A 649 -23.81 1.07 31.71
CA ASP A 649 -25.28 1.08 31.57
C ASP A 649 -25.94 2.31 32.22
N ASP A 650 -25.14 3.20 32.82
CA ASP A 650 -25.62 4.35 33.62
C ASP A 650 -25.09 5.69 33.13
N HIS A 651 -24.86 5.78 31.81
CA HIS A 651 -24.35 6.96 31.11
C HIS A 651 -22.95 7.38 31.58
N GLY A 652 -22.05 6.40 31.75
CA GLY A 652 -20.64 6.61 32.06
C GLY A 652 -20.33 6.96 33.52
N LYS A 653 -21.27 6.74 34.44
CA LYS A 653 -21.06 6.99 35.88
C LYS A 653 -20.30 5.84 36.54
N THR A 654 -20.64 4.61 36.17
CA THR A 654 -19.91 3.40 36.55
C THR A 654 -19.55 2.59 35.31
N TRP A 655 -18.44 1.87 35.41
CA TRP A 655 -17.90 1.03 34.35
C TRP A 655 -17.74 -0.38 34.84
N HIS A 656 -18.04 -1.34 33.97
CA HIS A 656 -17.95 -2.76 34.24
C HIS A 656 -17.05 -3.44 33.23
N MET A 657 -16.34 -4.46 33.69
CA MET A 657 -15.53 -5.30 32.84
C MET A 657 -16.39 -6.33 32.12
N GLY A 658 -16.29 -6.38 30.80
CA GLY A 658 -16.85 -7.46 29.97
C GLY A 658 -15.94 -8.70 29.94
N GLY A 659 -16.43 -9.76 29.30
CA GLY A 659 -15.68 -11.00 29.12
C GLY A 659 -14.48 -10.82 28.18
N GLY A 660 -13.43 -11.60 28.40
CA GLY A 660 -12.32 -11.76 27.47
C GLY A 660 -12.62 -12.78 26.39
N VAL A 661 -12.16 -12.53 25.16
CA VAL A 661 -12.34 -13.46 24.04
C VAL A 661 -11.70 -14.82 24.29
N ASN A 662 -10.63 -14.87 25.09
CA ASN A 662 -9.97 -16.10 25.49
C ASN A 662 -10.47 -16.69 26.82
N ASP A 663 -11.53 -16.15 27.43
CA ASP A 663 -12.10 -16.71 28.66
C ASP A 663 -12.81 -18.03 28.33
N HIS A 664 -12.36 -19.13 28.95
CA HIS A 664 -12.85 -20.50 28.70
C HIS A 664 -12.87 -20.94 27.23
N ARG A 665 -12.01 -20.37 26.37
CA ARG A 665 -11.97 -20.72 24.94
C ARG A 665 -11.31 -22.06 24.70
N THR A 666 -11.86 -22.86 23.80
CA THR A 666 -11.33 -24.17 23.41
C THR A 666 -10.59 -24.04 22.09
N LEU A 667 -9.30 -24.35 22.09
CA LEU A 667 -8.46 -24.31 20.90
C LEU A 667 -8.69 -25.54 20.01
N THR A 668 -8.19 -25.49 18.78
CA THR A 668 -8.33 -26.57 17.78
C THR A 668 -7.73 -27.90 18.21
N ASP A 669 -6.77 -27.90 19.15
CA ASP A 669 -6.16 -29.10 19.72
C ASP A 669 -6.89 -29.63 20.97
N GLY A 670 -8.03 -29.02 21.33
CA GLY A 670 -8.82 -29.36 22.51
C GLY A 670 -8.37 -28.68 23.80
N THR A 671 -7.30 -27.88 23.78
CA THR A 671 -6.84 -27.13 24.96
C THR A 671 -7.83 -26.05 25.33
N VAL A 672 -8.28 -26.02 26.59
CA VAL A 672 -9.08 -24.90 27.12
C VAL A 672 -8.13 -23.86 27.71
N ILE A 673 -8.27 -22.61 27.27
CA ILE A 673 -7.50 -21.47 27.77
C ILE A 673 -8.43 -20.48 28.47
N ASP A 674 -7.83 -19.64 29.32
CA ASP A 674 -8.52 -18.56 30.04
C ASP A 674 -7.61 -17.33 30.11
N SER A 675 -8.13 -16.12 29.91
CA SER A 675 -7.28 -14.91 29.90
C SER A 675 -6.44 -14.77 31.18
N SER A 676 -6.96 -15.20 32.33
CA SER A 676 -6.29 -15.08 33.62
C SER A 676 -5.07 -15.98 33.79
N THR A 677 -4.97 -17.06 33.00
CA THR A 677 -3.92 -18.07 33.15
C THR A 677 -3.19 -18.44 31.86
N MET A 678 -3.73 -18.04 30.70
CA MET A 678 -3.22 -18.47 29.39
C MET A 678 -1.74 -18.12 29.16
N SER A 679 -1.09 -19.02 28.43
CA SER A 679 0.34 -19.02 28.10
C SER A 679 0.54 -19.51 26.67
N ASN A 680 -0.22 -18.98 25.72
CA ASN A 680 -0.23 -19.46 24.35
C ASN A 680 0.05 -18.30 23.39
N TYR A 681 1.22 -18.36 22.74
CA TYR A 681 1.69 -17.29 21.87
C TYR A 681 0.76 -17.02 20.67
N TYR A 682 0.20 -18.07 20.05
CA TYR A 682 -0.60 -17.94 18.82
C TYR A 682 -2.10 -17.72 19.08
N ALA A 683 -2.56 -17.98 20.30
CA ALA A 683 -3.95 -17.72 20.71
C ALA A 683 -4.21 -16.25 21.08
N GLN A 684 -3.18 -15.41 21.06
CA GLN A 684 -3.26 -14.02 21.46
C GLN A 684 -4.07 -13.18 20.46
N ASN A 685 -4.88 -12.28 21.01
CA ASN A 685 -5.54 -11.20 20.32
C ASN A 685 -5.42 -9.92 21.18
N THR A 686 -5.30 -8.76 20.54
CA THR A 686 -4.90 -7.52 21.22
C THR A 686 -5.88 -6.37 20.95
N GLU A 687 -5.41 -5.26 20.41
CA GLU A 687 -6.22 -4.10 20.00
C GLU A 687 -7.35 -4.56 19.08
N SER A 688 -8.52 -3.96 19.27
CA SER A 688 -9.73 -4.37 18.57
C SER A 688 -10.68 -3.20 18.35
N SER A 689 -11.59 -3.40 17.39
CA SER A 689 -12.69 -2.49 17.07
C SER A 689 -14.00 -3.26 17.22
N VAL A 690 -15.01 -2.61 17.82
CA VAL A 690 -16.30 -3.23 18.15
C VAL A 690 -17.41 -2.66 17.27
N VAL A 691 -18.28 -3.53 16.79
CA VAL A 691 -19.48 -3.18 16.02
C VAL A 691 -20.68 -3.96 16.56
N GLN A 692 -21.85 -3.34 16.60
CA GLN A 692 -23.12 -4.05 16.82
C GLN A 692 -23.82 -4.25 15.46
N LEU A 693 -24.26 -5.48 15.20
CA LEU A 693 -25.13 -5.82 14.08
C LEU A 693 -26.61 -5.54 14.41
N ASN A 694 -27.48 -5.42 13.41
CA ASN A 694 -28.91 -5.18 13.61
C ASN A 694 -29.61 -6.32 14.38
N ASN A 695 -29.09 -7.55 14.27
CA ASN A 695 -29.61 -8.70 15.03
C ASN A 695 -29.27 -8.65 16.54
N GLY A 696 -28.48 -7.66 16.97
CA GLY A 696 -28.06 -7.44 18.36
C GLY A 696 -26.69 -8.02 18.71
N ASP A 697 -26.09 -8.85 17.84
CA ASP A 697 -24.76 -9.41 18.03
C ASP A 697 -23.71 -8.30 18.08
N LEU A 698 -22.70 -8.47 18.93
CA LEU A 698 -21.48 -7.69 18.84
C LEU A 698 -20.42 -8.47 18.09
N LYS A 699 -19.73 -7.80 17.18
CA LYS A 699 -18.53 -8.29 16.50
C LYS A 699 -17.31 -7.53 17.02
N LEU A 700 -16.27 -8.26 17.41
CA LEU A 700 -14.99 -7.69 17.79
C LEU A 700 -13.94 -8.09 16.76
N PHE A 701 -13.51 -7.11 15.96
CA PHE A 701 -12.48 -7.27 14.95
C PHE A 701 -11.13 -7.06 15.64
N MET A 702 -10.26 -8.06 15.59
CA MET A 702 -9.08 -8.10 16.47
C MET A 702 -7.79 -8.21 15.67
N ARG A 703 -6.79 -7.45 16.12
CA ARG A 703 -5.38 -7.66 15.76
C ARG A 703 -4.89 -8.99 16.34
N GLY A 704 -4.24 -9.79 15.52
CA GLY A 704 -3.74 -11.11 15.90
C GLY A 704 -2.45 -11.54 15.20
N LEU A 705 -1.92 -12.69 15.60
CA LEU A 705 -0.61 -13.20 15.13
C LEU A 705 -0.72 -14.21 13.98
N THR A 706 -1.90 -14.34 13.39
CA THR A 706 -2.23 -15.41 12.43
C THR A 706 -2.08 -15.01 10.97
N GLY A 707 -1.92 -13.72 10.68
CA GLY A 707 -1.74 -13.18 9.32
C GLY A 707 -3.05 -12.87 8.58
N ASP A 708 -4.19 -13.15 9.20
CA ASP A 708 -5.54 -12.95 8.69
C ASP A 708 -6.44 -12.32 9.76
N LEU A 709 -7.53 -11.70 9.32
CA LEU A 709 -8.50 -11.06 10.19
C LEU A 709 -9.18 -12.09 11.11
N GLN A 710 -9.24 -11.77 12.41
CA GLN A 710 -9.97 -12.53 13.42
C GLN A 710 -11.17 -11.72 13.94
N VAL A 711 -12.33 -12.37 14.00
CA VAL A 711 -13.58 -11.76 14.50
C VAL A 711 -14.24 -12.65 15.55
N ALA A 712 -14.42 -12.12 16.76
CA ALA A 712 -15.19 -12.76 17.82
C ALA A 712 -16.63 -12.24 17.84
N THR A 713 -17.57 -13.07 18.31
CA THR A 713 -18.98 -12.70 18.42
C THR A 713 -19.45 -12.77 19.88
N SER A 714 -20.19 -11.77 20.33
CA SER A 714 -20.90 -11.77 21.61
C SER A 714 -22.41 -11.67 21.37
N LYS A 715 -23.19 -12.41 22.16
CA LYS A 715 -24.66 -12.48 22.08
C LYS A 715 -25.37 -11.77 23.23
N ASP A 716 -24.61 -11.22 24.17
CA ASP A 716 -25.12 -10.70 25.46
C ASP A 716 -24.57 -9.31 25.78
N GLY A 717 -24.30 -8.52 24.74
CA GLY A 717 -23.83 -7.14 24.90
C GLY A 717 -22.42 -7.03 25.46
N GLY A 718 -21.55 -8.01 25.19
CA GLY A 718 -20.12 -8.00 25.52
C GLY A 718 -19.76 -8.63 26.86
N VAL A 719 -20.70 -9.34 27.49
CA VAL A 719 -20.47 -10.00 28.80
C VAL A 719 -19.73 -11.32 28.59
N THR A 720 -20.07 -12.08 27.54
CA THR A 720 -19.35 -13.30 27.12
C THR A 720 -19.10 -13.31 25.61
N TRP A 721 -18.16 -14.15 25.18
CA TRP A 721 -17.80 -14.33 23.77
C TRP A 721 -17.98 -15.80 23.37
N GLU A 722 -18.44 -16.02 22.15
CA GLU A 722 -18.52 -17.35 21.57
C GLU A 722 -17.12 -17.99 21.46
N ASN A 723 -17.06 -19.31 21.61
CA ASN A 723 -15.80 -20.06 21.60
C ASN A 723 -15.14 -20.04 20.20
N ASP A 724 -15.96 -20.01 19.14
CA ASP A 724 -15.49 -19.95 17.75
C ASP A 724 -15.06 -18.51 17.37
N ILE A 725 -13.84 -18.38 16.88
CA ILE A 725 -13.31 -17.14 16.31
C ILE A 725 -13.32 -17.30 14.80
N LYS A 726 -14.11 -16.47 14.10
CA LYS A 726 -14.15 -16.48 12.64
C LYS A 726 -12.86 -15.89 12.08
N ARG A 727 -12.32 -16.54 11.04
CA ARG A 727 -11.09 -16.14 10.36
C ARG A 727 -11.37 -15.89 8.89
N TYR A 728 -10.87 -14.77 8.37
CA TYR A 728 -11.11 -14.32 7.01
C TYR A 728 -9.77 -14.13 6.29
N ALA A 729 -9.36 -15.13 5.50
CA ALA A 729 -8.03 -15.19 4.88
C ALA A 729 -7.84 -14.20 3.72
N ASP A 730 -8.93 -13.68 3.18
CA ASP A 730 -9.01 -12.62 2.17
C ASP A 730 -8.69 -11.24 2.75
N VAL A 731 -8.93 -11.01 4.05
CA VAL A 731 -8.51 -9.81 4.77
C VAL A 731 -7.21 -10.10 5.54
N LYS A 732 -6.09 -9.60 5.01
CA LYS A 732 -4.76 -9.77 5.62
C LYS A 732 -4.64 -8.97 6.91
N ASP A 733 -4.03 -9.56 7.94
CA ASP A 733 -3.58 -8.86 9.13
C ASP A 733 -2.05 -8.81 9.17
N VAL A 734 -1.49 -7.60 9.20
CA VAL A 734 -0.04 -7.33 9.26
C VAL A 734 0.43 -6.96 10.68
N TYR A 735 -0.36 -7.33 11.69
CA TYR A 735 -0.15 -7.05 13.11
C TYR A 735 -0.11 -5.54 13.40
N VAL A 736 -1.20 -4.85 13.06
CA VAL A 736 -1.47 -3.43 13.34
C VAL A 736 -2.94 -3.26 13.73
N GLN A 737 -3.28 -2.19 14.46
CA GLN A 737 -4.67 -1.85 14.74
C GLN A 737 -5.48 -1.71 13.44
N LEU A 738 -6.76 -2.08 13.53
CA LEU A 738 -7.75 -2.00 12.47
C LEU A 738 -9.00 -1.31 13.02
N ALA A 739 -9.79 -0.70 12.13
CA ALA A 739 -11.05 -0.05 12.49
C ALA A 739 -12.19 -0.58 11.63
N ALA A 740 -13.35 -0.83 12.24
CA ALA A 740 -14.55 -1.30 11.56
C ALA A 740 -15.78 -0.50 12.01
N ILE A 741 -16.73 -0.32 11.09
CA ILE A 741 -18.02 0.32 11.34
C ILE A 741 -19.16 -0.49 10.69
N HIS A 742 -20.34 -0.39 11.28
CA HIS A 742 -21.60 -0.82 10.68
C HIS A 742 -22.19 0.31 9.83
N THR A 743 -22.77 -0.05 8.68
CA THR A 743 -23.48 0.89 7.80
C THR A 743 -24.65 0.19 7.09
N MET A 744 -25.63 0.97 6.66
CA MET A 744 -26.79 0.51 5.91
C MET A 744 -26.79 1.13 4.52
N HIS A 745 -27.03 0.32 3.49
CA HIS A 745 -27.19 0.79 2.11
C HIS A 745 -28.30 0.01 1.42
N ASP A 746 -29.25 0.69 0.78
CA ASP A 746 -30.41 0.11 0.10
C ASP A 746 -31.16 -0.96 0.94
N GLY A 747 -31.34 -0.69 2.23
CA GLY A 747 -32.02 -1.58 3.16
C GLY A 747 -31.24 -2.84 3.55
N LYS A 748 -29.97 -2.96 3.13
CA LYS A 748 -29.06 -4.06 3.46
C LYS A 748 -27.98 -3.60 4.44
N GLU A 749 -27.52 -4.54 5.25
CA GLU A 749 -26.54 -4.33 6.31
C GLU A 749 -25.13 -4.69 5.85
N TYR A 750 -24.17 -3.82 6.18
CA TYR A 750 -22.78 -3.96 5.79
C TYR A 750 -21.81 -3.59 6.91
N ILE A 751 -20.59 -4.11 6.79
CA ILE A 751 -19.42 -3.70 7.55
C ILE A 751 -18.43 -3.04 6.59
N VAL A 752 -17.88 -1.91 7.01
CA VAL A 752 -16.70 -1.30 6.38
C VAL A 752 -15.53 -1.42 7.34
N LEU A 753 -14.42 -1.98 6.88
CA LEU A 753 -13.21 -2.18 7.68
C LEU A 753 -12.00 -1.57 6.97
N SER A 754 -11.08 -0.95 7.73
CA SER A 754 -9.82 -0.42 7.21
C SER A 754 -8.61 -0.96 7.97
N ASN A 755 -7.58 -1.35 7.23
CA ASN A 755 -6.29 -1.80 7.74
C ASN A 755 -5.18 -1.68 6.70
N ALA A 756 -3.94 -1.90 7.13
CA ALA A 756 -2.79 -2.00 6.23
C ALA A 756 -2.78 -3.35 5.48
N GLY A 757 -2.66 -3.31 4.15
CA GLY A 757 -2.63 -4.48 3.27
C GLY A 757 -1.25 -5.13 3.10
N GLY A 758 -0.18 -4.42 3.45
CA GLY A 758 1.20 -4.92 3.49
C GLY A 758 2.01 -4.78 2.20
N PRO A 759 3.29 -5.19 2.24
CA PRO A 759 3.98 -5.84 3.36
C PRO A 759 4.25 -4.89 4.54
N GLY A 760 4.01 -5.35 5.77
CA GLY A 760 4.13 -4.52 6.97
C GLY A 760 3.07 -3.41 7.03
N ARG A 761 3.35 -2.30 7.71
CA ARG A 761 2.43 -1.15 7.86
C ARG A 761 2.43 -0.25 6.62
N PHE A 762 2.04 -0.83 5.50
CA PHE A 762 1.99 -0.18 4.20
C PHE A 762 0.69 -0.53 3.47
N ASN A 763 0.35 0.31 2.49
CA ASN A 763 -0.72 0.11 1.52
C ASN A 763 -2.08 -0.08 2.21
N GLY A 764 -2.66 1.02 2.66
CA GLY A 764 -3.98 1.05 3.30
C GLY A 764 -5.06 0.53 2.36
N LEU A 765 -5.93 -0.31 2.90
CA LEU A 765 -7.09 -0.88 2.23
C LEU A 765 -8.36 -0.49 2.99
N VAL A 766 -9.45 -0.35 2.25
CA VAL A 766 -10.81 -0.38 2.81
C VAL A 766 -11.56 -1.57 2.24
N HIS A 767 -12.28 -2.26 3.10
CA HIS A 767 -12.96 -3.50 2.84
C HIS A 767 -14.46 -3.35 3.04
N LEU A 768 -15.24 -3.98 2.18
CA LEU A 768 -16.70 -4.02 2.29
C LEU A 768 -17.14 -5.47 2.50
N ALA A 769 -17.87 -5.72 3.59
CA ALA A 769 -18.53 -6.99 3.82
C ALA A 769 -20.05 -6.80 3.92
N ARG A 770 -20.81 -7.71 3.30
CA ARG A 770 -22.24 -7.86 3.54
C ARG A 770 -22.44 -8.68 4.81
N VAL A 771 -23.41 -8.29 5.63
CA VAL A 771 -23.88 -9.08 6.77
C VAL A 771 -24.99 -10.01 6.30
N GLU A 772 -24.81 -11.32 6.50
CA GLU A 772 -25.84 -12.32 6.21
C GLU A 772 -26.85 -12.42 7.37
N GLU A 773 -28.02 -13.03 7.13
CA GLU A 773 -29.10 -13.15 8.12
C GLU A 773 -28.67 -13.83 9.43
N ASN A 774 -27.71 -14.76 9.37
CA ASN A 774 -27.16 -15.46 10.54
C ASN A 774 -26.07 -14.66 11.27
N GLY A 775 -25.72 -13.46 10.81
CA GLY A 775 -24.66 -12.62 11.35
C GLY A 775 -23.25 -13.01 10.89
N GLU A 776 -23.11 -13.89 9.88
CA GLU A 776 -21.84 -14.12 9.18
C GLU A 776 -21.53 -12.97 8.21
N LEU A 777 -20.23 -12.80 7.90
CA LEU A 777 -19.76 -11.73 7.03
C LEU A 777 -19.26 -12.32 5.71
N THR A 778 -19.75 -11.78 4.59
CA THR A 778 -19.25 -12.07 3.26
C THR A 778 -18.49 -10.86 2.73
N TRP A 779 -17.16 -10.95 2.64
CA TRP A 779 -16.32 -9.89 2.07
C TRP A 779 -16.50 -9.81 0.55
N LEU A 780 -16.88 -8.63 0.08
CA LEU A 780 -17.21 -8.38 -1.32
C LEU A 780 -16.08 -7.66 -2.07
N LYS A 781 -15.39 -6.73 -1.40
CA LYS A 781 -14.41 -5.83 -2.00
C LYS A 781 -13.26 -5.52 -1.05
N HIS A 782 -12.09 -5.23 -1.63
CA HIS A 782 -10.85 -4.88 -0.94
C HIS A 782 -10.14 -3.79 -1.75
N ASN A 783 -10.45 -2.53 -1.47
CA ASN A 783 -10.08 -1.41 -2.33
C ASN A 783 -8.86 -0.67 -1.78
N PRO A 784 -7.82 -0.42 -2.59
CA PRO A 784 -6.69 0.41 -2.19
C PRO A 784 -7.12 1.85 -1.95
N ILE A 785 -6.83 2.39 -0.77
CA ILE A 785 -7.19 3.78 -0.41
C ILE A 785 -5.97 4.70 -0.25
N GLN A 786 -4.83 4.14 0.15
CA GLN A 786 -3.60 4.89 0.33
C GLN A 786 -2.38 4.00 0.10
N SER A 787 -1.56 4.35 -0.89
CA SER A 787 -0.25 3.73 -1.11
C SER A 787 0.77 4.23 -0.09
N GLY A 788 1.87 3.49 0.09
CA GLY A 788 2.94 3.90 1.01
C GLY A 788 2.61 3.57 2.46
N LYS A 789 3.15 4.34 3.42
CA LYS A 789 3.00 4.02 4.85
C LYS A 789 1.54 4.09 5.27
N PHE A 790 1.05 3.09 5.98
CA PHE A 790 -0.31 3.08 6.49
C PHE A 790 -0.35 2.20 7.73
N ALA A 791 -0.74 2.75 8.87
CA ALA A 791 -0.70 2.05 10.15
C ALA A 791 -2.04 2.15 10.89
N TYR A 792 -2.05 2.72 12.10
CA TYR A 792 -3.28 2.84 12.88
C TYR A 792 -4.26 3.75 12.15
N ASN A 793 -5.55 3.46 12.28
CA ASN A 793 -6.60 4.19 11.59
C ASN A 793 -7.92 4.21 12.37
N SER A 794 -8.82 5.09 11.98
CA SER A 794 -10.17 5.19 12.52
C SER A 794 -11.12 5.67 11.42
N ILE A 795 -12.21 4.94 11.24
CA ILE A 795 -13.18 5.13 10.16
C ILE A 795 -14.54 5.50 10.75
N GLN A 796 -15.28 6.38 10.06
CA GLN A 796 -16.65 6.78 10.42
C GLN A 796 -17.57 6.83 9.20
N ASP A 797 -18.82 6.44 9.42
CA ASP A 797 -19.93 6.71 8.51
C ASP A 797 -20.32 8.19 8.65
N LEU A 798 -20.25 8.96 7.57
CA LEU A 798 -20.56 10.40 7.55
C LEU A 798 -22.02 10.70 7.17
N GLY A 799 -22.80 9.67 6.86
CA GLY A 799 -24.13 9.77 6.25
C GLY A 799 -24.08 9.99 4.74
N ASN A 800 -25.22 9.80 4.08
CA ASN A 800 -25.38 9.97 2.62
C ASN A 800 -24.38 9.13 1.81
N SER A 801 -24.10 7.90 2.25
CA SER A 801 -23.18 6.99 1.57
C SER A 801 -21.74 7.53 1.46
N GLU A 802 -21.33 8.42 2.37
CA GLU A 802 -19.97 8.94 2.51
C GLU A 802 -19.29 8.43 3.79
N TYR A 803 -17.98 8.22 3.72
CA TYR A 803 -17.17 7.69 4.80
C TYR A 803 -15.91 8.53 4.99
N GLY A 804 -15.46 8.69 6.23
CA GLY A 804 -14.26 9.42 6.60
C GLY A 804 -13.25 8.47 7.24
N LEU A 805 -11.98 8.62 6.89
CA LEU A 805 -10.87 7.81 7.40
C LEU A 805 -9.75 8.71 7.88
N LEU A 806 -9.42 8.63 9.17
CA LEU A 806 -8.23 9.23 9.78
C LEU A 806 -7.17 8.14 9.98
N TYR A 807 -5.94 8.34 9.54
CA TYR A 807 -4.92 7.29 9.55
C TYR A 807 -3.50 7.81 9.74
N GLU A 808 -2.65 6.96 10.29
CA GLU A 808 -1.21 7.17 10.40
C GLU A 808 -0.53 7.05 9.04
N HIS A 809 0.15 8.13 8.64
CA HIS A 809 0.91 8.24 7.40
C HIS A 809 2.26 8.94 7.63
N ALA A 810 3.13 8.93 6.63
CA ALA A 810 4.25 9.87 6.53
C ALA A 810 4.80 9.85 5.11
N ASP A 811 4.81 11.02 4.47
CA ASP A 811 5.50 11.24 3.20
C ASP A 811 7.00 11.51 3.43
N ASN A 812 7.81 11.31 2.39
CA ASN A 812 9.27 11.40 2.34
C ASN A 812 9.96 12.15 3.49
N ASN A 813 9.75 13.47 3.59
CA ASN A 813 10.46 14.35 4.52
C ASN A 813 9.76 14.50 5.88
N GLN A 814 8.51 14.04 6.00
CA GLN A 814 7.77 14.06 7.25
C GLN A 814 8.35 13.04 8.24
N ASN A 815 8.23 13.36 9.53
CA ASN A 815 8.52 12.40 10.56
C ASN A 815 7.48 11.29 10.54
N GLU A 816 7.92 10.06 10.85
CA GLU A 816 6.96 9.07 11.33
C GLU A 816 6.46 9.57 12.69
N TYR A 817 5.18 9.85 12.91
CA TYR A 817 3.96 9.65 12.13
C TYR A 817 3.17 10.99 12.05
N THR A 818 2.44 11.17 10.95
CA THR A 818 1.45 12.24 10.69
C THR A 818 0.06 11.61 10.67
N LEU A 819 -0.97 12.31 11.15
CA LEU A 819 -2.36 11.83 11.00
C LEU A 819 -3.04 12.54 9.84
N SER A 820 -3.40 11.76 8.83
CA SER A 820 -4.00 12.23 7.59
C SER A 820 -5.44 11.76 7.47
N TYR A 821 -6.25 12.50 6.72
CA TYR A 821 -7.67 12.28 6.51
C TYR A 821 -7.99 12.14 5.03
N LYS A 822 -8.89 11.23 4.71
CA LYS A 822 -9.54 11.09 3.41
C LYS A 822 -11.03 10.84 3.58
N LYS A 823 -11.80 11.23 2.56
CA LYS A 823 -13.18 10.80 2.36
C LYS A 823 -13.33 9.95 1.12
N PHE A 824 -14.29 9.05 1.17
CA PHE A 824 -14.71 8.26 0.03
C PHE A 824 -16.19 7.93 0.12
N ASN A 825 -16.78 7.47 -0.97
CA ASN A 825 -18.20 7.14 -1.01
C ASN A 825 -18.47 5.65 -1.27
N TRP A 826 -19.75 5.28 -1.24
CA TRP A 826 -20.21 3.93 -1.51
C TRP A 826 -19.82 3.38 -2.87
N ASP A 827 -19.80 4.22 -3.92
CA ASP A 827 -19.40 3.80 -5.25
C ASP A 827 -17.94 3.37 -5.30
N PHE A 828 -17.05 4.08 -4.58
CA PHE A 828 -15.66 3.65 -4.39
C PHE A 828 -15.56 2.32 -3.64
N LEU A 829 -16.47 2.04 -2.70
CA LEU A 829 -16.49 0.77 -1.95
C LEU A 829 -17.00 -0.41 -2.78
N SER A 830 -18.01 -0.19 -3.61
CA SER A 830 -18.84 -1.27 -4.17
C SER A 830 -18.58 -1.56 -5.64
N LYS A 831 -18.16 -0.59 -6.44
CA LYS A 831 -17.89 -0.75 -7.87
C LYS A 831 -16.45 -1.19 -8.11
N ASP A 832 -16.23 -1.94 -9.19
CA ASP A 832 -14.90 -2.33 -9.62
C ASP A 832 -14.15 -1.14 -10.21
N MET A 833 -12.85 -1.06 -9.92
CA MET A 833 -11.97 -0.12 -10.62
C MET A 833 -11.98 -0.40 -12.12
N VAL A 834 -11.91 0.66 -12.91
CA VAL A 834 -11.96 0.56 -14.38
C VAL A 834 -10.54 0.47 -14.92
N SER A 835 -10.21 -0.65 -15.55
CA SER A 835 -8.98 -0.80 -16.31
C SER A 835 -9.16 -0.32 -17.76
N PRO A 836 -8.11 0.25 -18.38
CA PRO A 836 -8.08 0.55 -19.81
C PRO A 836 -8.47 -0.67 -20.64
N THR A 837 -9.35 -0.47 -21.62
CA THR A 837 -9.80 -1.50 -22.56
C THR A 837 -9.06 -1.44 -23.90
N GLU A 838 -8.32 -0.37 -24.15
CA GLU A 838 -7.47 -0.16 -25.31
C GLU A 838 -6.19 0.58 -24.89
N ALA A 839 -5.12 0.42 -25.66
CA ALA A 839 -3.94 1.28 -25.60
C ALA A 839 -4.10 2.35 -26.67
N LYS A 840 -4.20 3.62 -26.28
CA LYS A 840 -4.50 4.72 -27.20
C LYS A 840 -3.47 5.83 -27.13
N VAL A 841 -3.36 6.55 -28.23
CA VAL A 841 -2.51 7.73 -28.33
C VAL A 841 -3.07 8.84 -27.44
N THR A 842 -2.24 9.34 -26.53
CA THR A 842 -2.54 10.50 -25.67
C THR A 842 -2.03 11.79 -26.29
N HIS A 843 -0.83 11.74 -26.91
CA HIS A 843 -0.21 12.88 -27.56
C HIS A 843 0.44 12.49 -28.89
N ALA A 844 0.33 13.37 -29.89
CA ALA A 844 1.08 13.28 -31.14
C ALA A 844 1.70 14.65 -31.43
N VAL A 845 3.01 14.76 -31.19
CA VAL A 845 3.72 16.05 -31.16
C VAL A 845 4.78 16.11 -32.23
N HIS A 846 4.80 17.19 -33.00
CA HIS A 846 5.89 17.49 -33.92
C HIS A 846 7.14 17.94 -33.17
N MET A 847 8.26 17.25 -33.43
CA MET A 847 9.55 17.45 -32.78
C MET A 847 10.52 18.31 -33.61
N GLY A 848 10.07 18.85 -34.75
CA GLY A 848 10.92 19.52 -35.73
C GLY A 848 11.35 18.61 -36.88
N GLN A 849 11.76 19.21 -38.00
CA GLN A 849 12.34 18.51 -39.18
C GLN A 849 11.49 17.33 -39.72
N GLY A 850 10.17 17.45 -39.63
CA GLY A 850 9.22 16.41 -40.08
C GLY A 850 9.11 15.18 -39.17
N ILE A 851 9.64 15.21 -37.95
CA ILE A 851 9.55 14.07 -37.00
C ILE A 851 8.35 14.26 -36.06
N ILE A 852 7.56 13.22 -35.85
CA ILE A 852 6.45 13.17 -34.89
C ILE A 852 6.77 12.14 -33.81
N ALA A 853 6.61 12.53 -32.54
CA ALA A 853 6.55 11.61 -31.41
C ALA A 853 5.08 11.31 -31.07
N MET A 854 4.73 10.03 -31.05
CA MET A 854 3.40 9.52 -30.71
C MET A 854 3.47 8.75 -29.39
N GLU A 855 2.82 9.29 -28.35
CA GLU A 855 2.80 8.75 -26.99
C GLU A 855 1.49 8.00 -26.72
N PHE A 856 1.58 6.83 -26.08
CA PHE A 856 0.45 5.98 -25.70
C PHE A 856 0.21 6.00 -24.18
N ASP A 857 -1.04 5.84 -23.74
CA ASP A 857 -1.37 5.71 -22.30
C ASP A 857 -0.87 4.38 -21.68
N SER A 858 -0.67 3.36 -22.51
CA SER A 858 -0.22 2.02 -22.14
C SER A 858 1.01 1.60 -22.95
N GLU A 859 1.84 0.70 -22.41
CA GLU A 859 3.02 0.20 -23.11
C GLU A 859 2.64 -0.56 -24.41
N VAL A 860 3.34 -0.24 -25.50
CA VAL A 860 3.16 -0.80 -26.84
C VAL A 860 4.49 -1.30 -27.42
N LEU A 861 4.42 -2.15 -28.42
CA LEU A 861 5.57 -2.74 -29.10
C LEU A 861 5.32 -2.81 -30.61
N VAL A 862 6.28 -2.32 -31.39
CA VAL A 862 6.18 -2.29 -32.86
C VAL A 862 6.84 -3.51 -33.48
N ASN A 863 6.06 -4.56 -33.80
CA ASN A 863 6.58 -5.78 -34.45
C ASN A 863 6.77 -5.61 -35.96
N GLN A 864 5.82 -4.97 -36.63
CA GLN A 864 5.90 -4.63 -38.04
C GLN A 864 5.82 -3.13 -38.18
N ALA A 865 6.80 -2.50 -38.85
CA ALA A 865 6.90 -1.05 -38.98
C ALA A 865 5.58 -0.44 -39.49
N PRO A 866 4.87 0.37 -38.67
CA PRO A 866 3.58 0.90 -39.03
C PRO A 866 3.67 2.10 -39.97
N THR A 867 2.69 2.22 -40.86
CA THR A 867 2.45 3.42 -41.65
C THR A 867 1.10 3.99 -41.23
N LEU A 868 1.06 5.25 -40.80
CA LEU A 868 -0.16 5.92 -40.38
C LEU A 868 -0.87 6.54 -41.58
N GLN A 869 -2.19 6.37 -41.68
CA GLN A 869 -3.02 7.06 -42.65
C GLN A 869 -3.46 8.41 -42.10
N LEU A 870 -3.15 9.50 -42.81
CA LEU A 870 -3.57 10.86 -42.43
C LEU A 870 -4.91 11.23 -43.10
N ALA A 871 -5.61 12.21 -42.50
CA ALA A 871 -6.94 12.64 -42.93
C ALA A 871 -6.99 13.16 -44.38
N ASN A 872 -5.90 13.78 -44.83
CA ASN A 872 -5.69 14.29 -46.19
C ASN A 872 -5.33 13.21 -47.24
N GLY A 873 -5.29 11.94 -46.85
CA GLY A 873 -4.99 10.82 -47.75
C GLY A 873 -3.51 10.48 -47.87
N LYS A 874 -2.60 11.28 -47.31
CA LYS A 874 -1.16 10.98 -47.24
C LYS A 874 -0.81 10.14 -46.00
N THR A 875 0.47 9.85 -45.82
CA THR A 875 0.96 8.92 -44.78
C THR A 875 2.05 9.52 -43.92
N ALA A 876 2.16 9.03 -42.68
CA ALA A 876 3.35 9.21 -41.85
C ALA A 876 4.01 7.85 -41.61
N THR A 877 5.34 7.78 -41.75
CA THR A 877 6.10 6.52 -41.82
C THR A 877 6.86 6.30 -40.53
N PHE A 878 6.80 5.09 -39.96
CA PHE A 878 7.54 4.78 -38.73
C PHE A 878 9.05 4.87 -38.93
N MET A 879 9.72 5.51 -37.96
CA MET A 879 11.18 5.61 -37.89
C MET A 879 11.76 4.57 -36.95
N THR A 880 11.41 4.67 -35.67
CA THR A 880 11.93 3.81 -34.62
C THR A 880 11.10 3.98 -33.34
N GLN A 881 11.17 2.99 -32.46
CA GLN A 881 10.54 3.02 -31.15
C GLN A 881 11.53 3.64 -30.14
N TYR A 882 11.11 4.75 -29.52
CA TYR A 882 11.96 5.49 -28.58
C TYR A 882 12.00 4.80 -27.22
N ASP A 883 10.83 4.47 -26.67
CA ASP A 883 10.66 3.78 -25.40
C ASP A 883 9.41 2.89 -25.41
N THR A 884 8.95 2.43 -24.24
CA THR A 884 7.80 1.54 -24.09
C THR A 884 6.46 2.16 -24.49
N LYS A 885 6.35 3.49 -24.53
CA LYS A 885 5.09 4.22 -24.81
C LYS A 885 5.22 5.22 -25.96
N THR A 886 6.41 5.44 -26.51
CA THR A 886 6.68 6.50 -27.50
C THR A 886 7.22 5.93 -28.80
N LEU A 887 6.51 6.19 -29.90
CA LEU A 887 6.89 5.82 -31.26
C LEU A 887 7.24 7.07 -32.08
N LEU A 888 8.29 7.01 -32.89
CA LEU A 888 8.71 8.11 -33.75
C LEU A 888 8.32 7.84 -35.22
N PHE A 889 7.79 8.86 -35.89
CA PHE A 889 7.37 8.82 -37.29
C PHE A 889 7.96 9.99 -38.07
N THR A 890 8.20 9.83 -39.37
CA THR A 890 8.41 10.93 -40.31
C THR A 890 7.10 11.32 -41.00
N VAL A 891 6.94 12.61 -41.25
CA VAL A 891 5.82 13.20 -42.00
C VAL A 891 6.34 14.34 -42.88
N ASP A 892 5.70 14.57 -44.02
CA ASP A 892 5.95 15.78 -44.80
C ASP A 892 5.59 17.02 -43.97
N PRO A 893 6.42 18.09 -43.97
CA PRO A 893 6.15 19.30 -43.20
C PRO A 893 4.78 19.95 -43.47
N GLU A 894 4.24 19.76 -44.67
CA GLU A 894 2.93 20.30 -45.08
C GLU A 894 1.74 19.56 -44.44
N ASP A 895 1.96 18.35 -43.93
CA ASP A 895 0.91 17.49 -43.38
C ASP A 895 0.87 17.51 -41.84
N ILE A 896 1.71 18.33 -41.22
CA ILE A 896 1.65 18.59 -39.78
C ILE A 896 0.32 19.33 -39.50
N GLY A 897 -0.41 18.91 -38.46
CA GLY A 897 -1.78 19.40 -38.19
C GLY A 897 -2.89 18.42 -38.57
N GLN A 898 -2.59 17.41 -39.38
CA GLN A 898 -3.57 16.41 -39.81
C GLN A 898 -3.98 15.46 -38.67
N LYS A 899 -5.21 14.94 -38.75
CA LYS A 899 -5.68 13.85 -37.89
C LYS A 899 -5.25 12.50 -38.47
N VAL A 900 -4.87 11.57 -37.60
CA VAL A 900 -4.63 10.17 -37.96
C VAL A 900 -5.97 9.45 -38.10
N LYS A 901 -6.20 8.77 -39.23
CA LYS A 901 -7.40 7.98 -39.51
C LYS A 901 -7.26 6.51 -39.12
N GLY A 902 -6.03 6.01 -38.96
CA GLY A 902 -5.75 4.62 -38.65
C GLY A 902 -4.36 4.19 -39.12
N LEU A 903 -4.11 2.89 -39.06
CA LEU A 903 -2.95 2.24 -39.65
C LEU A 903 -3.26 1.89 -41.12
N ALA A 904 -2.42 2.33 -42.05
CA ALA A 904 -2.45 1.92 -43.44
C ALA A 904 -1.78 0.54 -43.62
N GLU A 905 -0.63 0.35 -42.97
CA GLU A 905 0.18 -0.86 -43.01
C GLU A 905 0.90 -1.08 -41.66
N GLY A 906 1.44 -2.28 -41.46
CA GLY A 906 2.18 -2.67 -40.25
C GLY A 906 1.29 -2.91 -39.03
N ALA A 907 1.92 -3.10 -37.86
CA ALA A 907 1.22 -3.50 -36.65
C ALA A 907 1.91 -2.97 -35.38
N ILE A 908 1.08 -2.42 -34.49
CA ILE A 908 1.45 -2.03 -33.13
C ILE A 908 0.69 -2.96 -32.18
N GLU A 909 1.41 -3.61 -31.26
CA GLU A 909 0.80 -4.48 -30.25
C GLU A 909 0.91 -3.84 -28.87
N SER A 910 -0.14 -3.98 -28.05
CA SER A 910 -0.03 -3.66 -26.63
C SER A 910 0.75 -4.74 -25.88
N MET A 911 1.61 -4.32 -24.95
CA MET A 911 2.31 -5.23 -24.04
C MET A 911 1.37 -5.93 -23.05
N HIS A 912 0.11 -5.48 -22.98
CA HIS A 912 -0.98 -6.03 -22.17
C HIS A 912 -2.04 -6.77 -22.98
N ASN A 913 -1.82 -6.98 -24.29
CA ASN A 913 -2.80 -7.56 -25.22
C ASN A 913 -4.11 -6.74 -25.37
N LEU A 914 -4.05 -5.43 -25.11
CA LEU A 914 -5.13 -4.51 -25.42
C LEU A 914 -5.16 -4.21 -26.94
N PRO A 915 -6.35 -3.98 -27.54
CA PRO A 915 -6.47 -3.32 -28.83
C PRO A 915 -5.70 -1.99 -28.84
N VAL A 916 -5.04 -1.66 -29.95
CA VAL A 916 -4.29 -0.41 -30.09
C VAL A 916 -5.08 0.56 -30.97
N SER A 917 -5.30 1.78 -30.49
CA SER A 917 -6.01 2.83 -31.22
C SER A 917 -5.11 4.04 -31.48
N VAL A 918 -4.95 4.38 -32.76
CA VAL A 918 -4.24 5.59 -33.21
C VAL A 918 -5.17 6.65 -33.81
N VAL A 919 -6.46 6.32 -33.95
CA VAL A 919 -7.46 7.11 -34.67
C VAL A 919 -7.83 8.37 -33.90
N GLY A 920 -8.01 9.49 -34.61
CA GLY A 920 -8.45 10.77 -34.05
C GLY A 920 -7.34 11.65 -33.53
N SER A 921 -6.13 11.10 -33.32
CA SER A 921 -4.94 11.83 -32.88
C SER A 921 -4.57 12.94 -33.86
N LYS A 922 -4.56 14.19 -33.39
CA LYS A 922 -4.16 15.35 -34.18
C LYS A 922 -2.67 15.62 -33.99
N ILE A 923 -1.91 15.72 -35.08
CA ILE A 923 -0.48 16.07 -35.03
C ILE A 923 -0.38 17.57 -34.69
N THR A 924 0.15 17.92 -33.54
CA THR A 924 0.22 19.31 -33.06
C THR A 924 1.62 19.93 -33.24
N HIS A 925 1.68 21.25 -33.41
CA HIS A 925 2.95 22.00 -33.40
C HIS A 925 3.32 22.33 -31.95
N GLY A 926 4.18 21.51 -31.32
CA GLY A 926 4.87 21.86 -30.08
C GLY A 926 4.54 21.03 -28.83
N VAL A 927 5.48 21.07 -27.88
CA VAL A 927 5.30 20.68 -26.47
C VAL A 927 5.12 21.98 -25.66
N ASN A 928 4.08 22.01 -24.81
CA ASN A 928 3.59 23.07 -23.89
C ASN A 928 2.50 24.04 -24.39
N GLY A 929 1.35 23.94 -23.71
CA GLY A 929 0.18 24.82 -23.78
C GLY A 929 -1.10 23.97 -23.83
N SER A 930 -1.77 23.80 -22.69
CA SER A 930 -3.01 23.02 -22.57
C SER A 930 -4.10 23.51 -23.53
N GLU A 931 -4.37 22.77 -24.61
CA GLU A 931 -5.69 22.75 -25.22
C GLU A 931 -6.47 21.56 -24.67
N ALA A 932 -7.63 21.85 -24.12
CA ALA A 932 -8.51 20.89 -23.46
C ALA A 932 -8.87 19.73 -24.40
N ALA A 933 -8.82 18.51 -23.86
CA ALA A 933 -9.45 17.36 -24.47
C ALA A 933 -10.95 17.65 -24.66
N THR A 934 -11.37 17.83 -25.91
CA THR A 934 -12.78 17.85 -26.28
C THR A 934 -13.29 16.42 -26.24
N ASN A 935 -14.02 16.08 -25.19
CA ASN A 935 -14.86 14.88 -25.17
C ASN A 935 -15.99 15.08 -26.20
N GLU A 936 -15.82 14.56 -27.41
CA GLU A 936 -16.97 14.33 -28.30
C GLU A 936 -17.70 13.07 -27.82
N VAL A 937 -18.83 13.27 -27.15
CA VAL A 937 -19.80 12.21 -26.85
C VAL A 937 -20.45 11.77 -28.16
N PRO A 938 -20.57 10.46 -28.48
CA PRO A 938 -21.33 10.02 -29.64
C PRO A 938 -22.81 10.38 -29.50
N GLU A 939 -23.38 11.07 -30.50
CA GLU A 939 -24.82 11.33 -30.59
C GLU A 939 -25.61 10.01 -30.65
N PHE A 940 -26.37 9.73 -29.60
CA PHE A 940 -27.39 8.70 -29.61
C PHE A 940 -28.61 9.19 -30.40
N THR A 941 -28.92 8.51 -31.51
CA THR A 941 -30.17 8.68 -32.25
C THR A 941 -31.15 7.57 -31.87
N GLY A 942 -32.09 7.87 -30.97
CA GLY A 942 -33.16 6.94 -30.58
C GLY A 942 -34.36 7.70 -30.00
N GLY A 943 -35.48 7.66 -30.72
CA GLY A 943 -36.68 8.46 -30.48
C GLY A 943 -37.47 8.14 -29.21
N VAL A 944 -38.12 9.18 -28.69
CA VAL A 944 -39.00 9.17 -27.52
C VAL A 944 -40.45 8.98 -27.98
N ASN A 945 -41.21 8.13 -27.29
CA ASN A 945 -42.67 8.09 -27.31
C ASN A 945 -43.17 8.45 -25.91
N GLY A 946 -44.04 9.45 -25.81
CA GLY A 946 -44.87 9.72 -24.63
C GLY A 946 -44.78 11.14 -24.09
N GLU A 947 -45.91 11.84 -24.10
CA GLU A 947 -46.13 13.27 -23.78
C GLU A 947 -45.92 13.62 -22.30
N GLU A 948 -45.24 14.73 -22.01
CA GLU A 948 -45.40 15.50 -20.75
C GLU A 948 -45.09 17.00 -21.02
N GLY A 949 -45.84 17.89 -20.34
CA GLY A 949 -46.07 19.29 -20.72
C GLY A 949 -44.93 20.28 -20.48
N ALA A 950 -44.97 21.40 -21.21
CA ALA A 950 -43.94 22.43 -21.27
C ALA A 950 -43.85 23.33 -20.02
N VAL A 951 -42.63 23.56 -19.53
CA VAL A 951 -42.26 24.68 -18.66
C VAL A 951 -41.77 25.83 -19.54
N THR A 952 -42.36 27.01 -19.42
CA THR A 952 -41.86 28.25 -20.03
C THR A 952 -40.92 28.96 -19.06
N GLU A 953 -39.62 28.97 -19.35
CA GLU A 953 -38.63 29.85 -18.72
C GLU A 953 -38.46 31.13 -19.56
N GLU A 954 -38.56 32.31 -18.95
CA GLU A 954 -38.02 33.54 -19.55
C GLU A 954 -36.58 33.76 -19.04
N ALA A 955 -35.63 33.92 -19.97
CA ALA A 955 -34.23 34.20 -19.65
C ALA A 955 -34.01 35.68 -19.31
N PRO A 956 -33.09 36.05 -18.40
CA PRO A 956 -32.84 37.45 -18.05
C PRO A 956 -32.21 38.23 -19.21
N GLU A 957 -32.81 39.36 -19.61
CA GLU A 957 -32.23 40.32 -20.56
C GLU A 957 -31.31 41.33 -19.84
N TYR A 958 -30.02 41.38 -20.22
CA TYR A 958 -29.10 42.45 -19.81
C TYR A 958 -29.00 43.52 -20.90
N LYS A 959 -29.34 44.79 -20.59
CA LYS A 959 -29.38 45.92 -21.56
C LYS A 959 -28.35 47.03 -21.32
N GLY A 960 -27.29 46.80 -20.52
CA GLY A 960 -26.23 47.80 -20.25
C GLY A 960 -24.94 47.58 -21.05
N PRO A 961 -24.17 48.64 -21.41
CA PRO A 961 -22.86 48.50 -22.04
C PRO A 961 -21.79 48.04 -21.03
N LEU A 962 -21.00 47.03 -21.41
CA LEU A 962 -19.87 46.46 -20.65
C LEU A 962 -18.52 46.95 -21.21
N ALA A 963 -17.59 47.34 -20.34
CA ALA A 963 -16.19 47.58 -20.69
C ALA A 963 -15.27 47.02 -19.60
N THR A 964 -14.43 46.03 -19.95
CA THR A 964 -13.41 45.45 -19.07
C THR A 964 -12.09 45.29 -19.83
N ALA A 965 -10.98 45.44 -19.13
CA ALA A 965 -9.63 45.11 -19.60
C ALA A 965 -9.03 44.09 -18.62
N GLY A 966 -9.20 42.78 -18.91
CA GLY A 966 -8.72 41.66 -18.07
C GLY A 966 -9.26 40.30 -18.56
N GLU A 967 -8.54 39.21 -18.24
CA GLU A 967 -8.57 37.88 -18.91
C GLU A 967 -9.68 36.88 -18.53
N GLU A 968 -10.71 37.22 -17.75
CA GLU A 968 -11.81 36.27 -17.46
C GLU A 968 -13.20 36.81 -17.82
N ALA A 969 -14.03 35.96 -18.44
CA ALA A 969 -15.43 36.25 -18.75
C ALA A 969 -16.35 35.81 -17.58
N PRO A 970 -17.43 36.56 -17.29
CA PRO A 970 -18.34 36.21 -16.19
C PRO A 970 -19.07 34.88 -16.47
N THR A 971 -19.07 33.98 -15.48
CA THR A 971 -19.84 32.73 -15.47
C THR A 971 -21.17 32.92 -14.76
N VAL A 972 -22.25 32.35 -15.33
CA VAL A 972 -23.59 32.27 -14.71
C VAL A 972 -23.81 30.81 -14.29
N GLU A 973 -23.93 30.53 -13.00
CA GLU A 973 -24.27 29.20 -12.51
C GLU A 973 -25.79 28.96 -12.54
N LYS A 974 -26.20 27.78 -13.00
CA LYS A 974 -27.60 27.35 -13.16
C LYS A 974 -28.01 26.49 -11.95
N PRO A 975 -29.16 26.71 -11.28
CA PRO A 975 -29.57 25.85 -10.16
C PRO A 975 -30.01 24.46 -10.63
N GLU A 976 -29.54 23.40 -9.95
CA GLU A 976 -30.09 22.04 -10.07
C GLU A 976 -31.19 21.84 -9.01
N PHE A 977 -32.40 21.51 -9.46
CA PHE A 977 -33.50 21.10 -8.58
C PHE A 977 -33.41 19.59 -8.28
N THR A 978 -33.33 19.20 -6.99
CA THR A 978 -33.22 17.79 -6.57
C THR A 978 -34.35 17.36 -5.62
N GLY A 979 -35.57 17.86 -5.82
CA GLY A 979 -36.76 17.47 -5.05
C GLY A 979 -37.63 16.41 -5.76
N GLY A 980 -37.94 15.29 -5.10
CA GLY A 980 -38.89 14.29 -5.59
C GLY A 980 -40.34 14.68 -5.28
N VAL A 981 -41.25 14.57 -6.26
CA VAL A 981 -42.69 14.84 -6.10
C VAL A 981 -43.44 13.52 -5.92
N ASN A 982 -44.25 13.40 -4.86
CA ASN A 982 -45.26 12.36 -4.74
C ASN A 982 -46.64 13.03 -4.73
N GLY A 983 -47.33 13.03 -5.89
CA GLY A 983 -48.77 13.27 -6.01
C GLY A 983 -49.19 14.63 -6.58
N VAL A 984 -49.73 14.57 -7.80
CA VAL A 984 -50.62 15.50 -8.55
C VAL A 984 -50.25 16.99 -8.61
N GLU A 985 -50.01 17.43 -9.85
CA GLU A 985 -49.50 18.72 -10.33
C GLU A 985 -50.16 19.99 -9.76
N ALA A 986 -49.32 20.99 -9.45
CA ALA A 986 -49.66 22.41 -9.48
C ALA A 986 -48.48 23.22 -10.04
N ALA A 987 -48.76 24.18 -10.94
CA ALA A 987 -47.77 25.02 -11.60
C ALA A 987 -47.22 26.11 -10.65
N VAL A 988 -45.89 26.31 -10.66
CA VAL A 988 -45.20 27.42 -9.97
C VAL A 988 -44.80 28.46 -11.02
N THR A 989 -45.07 29.74 -10.75
CA THR A 989 -44.64 30.88 -11.59
C THR A 989 -43.68 31.73 -10.75
N GLU A 990 -42.42 31.82 -11.16
CA GLU A 990 -41.44 32.78 -10.60
C GLU A 990 -41.24 33.94 -11.58
N GLU A 991 -41.35 35.19 -11.11
CA GLU A 991 -40.88 36.36 -11.87
C GLU A 991 -39.42 36.68 -11.47
N ALA A 992 -38.55 36.89 -12.45
CA ALA A 992 -37.13 37.19 -12.24
C ALA A 992 -36.89 38.69 -11.94
N PRO A 993 -35.89 39.05 -11.11
CA PRO A 993 -35.57 40.46 -10.85
C PRO A 993 -34.84 41.14 -12.03
N GLU A 994 -35.28 42.35 -12.43
CA GLU A 994 -34.56 43.22 -13.37
C GLU A 994 -33.45 44.03 -12.65
N TYR A 995 -32.25 44.09 -13.24
CA TYR A 995 -31.11 44.86 -12.71
C TYR A 995 -30.68 45.95 -13.70
N THR A 996 -30.86 47.23 -13.36
CA THR A 996 -30.71 48.36 -14.31
C THR A 996 -29.60 49.37 -13.97
N GLY A 997 -28.63 49.03 -13.10
CA GLY A 997 -27.56 49.96 -12.66
C GLY A 997 -26.18 49.71 -13.32
N PRO A 998 -25.37 50.76 -13.60
CA PRO A 998 -24.01 50.61 -14.15
C PRO A 998 -22.99 50.11 -13.10
N LEU A 999 -22.15 49.13 -13.48
CA LEU A 999 -21.03 48.58 -12.70
C LEU A 999 -19.69 49.03 -13.31
N ALA A 1000 -18.77 49.54 -12.50
CA ALA A 1000 -17.40 49.88 -12.92
C ALA A 1000 -16.39 49.55 -11.82
N THR A 1001 -15.30 48.88 -12.17
CA THR A 1001 -14.13 48.62 -11.29
C THR A 1001 -12.88 49.27 -11.89
N VAL A 1002 -11.97 49.75 -11.05
CA VAL A 1002 -10.65 50.27 -11.46
C VAL A 1002 -9.59 49.55 -10.62
N GLY A 1003 -8.83 48.65 -11.23
CA GLY A 1003 -7.74 47.88 -10.58
C GLY A 1003 -7.86 46.36 -10.78
N GLU A 1004 -6.84 45.61 -10.33
CA GLU A 1004 -6.77 44.14 -10.36
C GLU A 1004 -7.57 43.48 -9.21
N GLU A 1005 -8.83 43.87 -9.01
CA GLU A 1005 -9.73 43.20 -8.06
C GLU A 1005 -10.83 42.43 -8.80
N SER A 1006 -11.22 41.29 -8.22
CA SER A 1006 -12.28 40.39 -8.72
C SER A 1006 -13.67 41.06 -8.70
N ALA A 1007 -14.49 40.81 -9.73
CA ALA A 1007 -15.84 41.35 -9.84
C ALA A 1007 -16.78 40.88 -8.69
N PRO A 1008 -17.78 41.69 -8.28
CA PRO A 1008 -18.70 41.32 -7.20
C PRO A 1008 -19.61 40.13 -7.59
N THR A 1009 -19.67 39.11 -6.73
CA THR A 1009 -20.59 37.97 -6.82
C THR A 1009 -21.91 38.24 -6.07
N VAL A 1010 -23.05 37.89 -6.67
CA VAL A 1010 -24.37 37.93 -6.02
C VAL A 1010 -24.82 36.50 -5.76
N GLU A 1011 -24.86 36.06 -4.50
CA GLU A 1011 -25.41 34.76 -4.12
C GLU A 1011 -26.93 34.87 -3.82
N LYS A 1012 -27.74 33.96 -4.38
CA LYS A 1012 -29.17 33.81 -4.09
C LYS A 1012 -29.38 32.62 -3.12
N PRO A 1013 -30.37 32.64 -2.20
CA PRO A 1013 -30.55 31.56 -1.24
C PRO A 1013 -31.02 30.23 -1.88
N GLU A 1014 -30.46 29.10 -1.43
CA GLU A 1014 -30.94 27.75 -1.75
C GLU A 1014 -32.23 27.41 -0.97
N PHE A 1015 -33.25 26.90 -1.66
CA PHE A 1015 -34.48 26.41 -1.04
C PHE A 1015 -34.40 24.91 -0.75
N THR A 1016 -34.46 24.51 0.53
CA THR A 1016 -34.51 23.11 0.98
C THR A 1016 -35.77 22.84 1.80
N GLY A 1017 -36.93 22.73 1.14
CA GLY A 1017 -38.21 22.42 1.80
C GLY A 1017 -39.14 21.56 0.93
N GLY A 1018 -39.58 20.42 1.45
CA GLY A 1018 -40.64 19.61 0.82
C GLY A 1018 -42.03 20.18 1.11
N VAL A 1019 -42.87 20.33 0.09
CA VAL A 1019 -44.25 20.85 0.22
C VAL A 1019 -45.22 19.67 0.26
N ASN A 1020 -46.07 19.61 1.29
CA ASN A 1020 -47.24 18.74 1.33
C ASN A 1020 -48.49 19.59 1.15
N GLY A 1021 -49.11 19.50 -0.03
CA GLY A 1021 -50.54 19.72 -0.27
C GLY A 1021 -51.17 21.09 0.03
N VAL A 1022 -51.56 21.76 -1.06
CA VAL A 1022 -52.72 22.68 -1.25
C VAL A 1022 -52.65 24.05 -0.56
N GLU A 1023 -51.85 24.96 -1.12
CA GLU A 1023 -52.27 26.34 -1.46
C GLU A 1023 -51.14 27.02 -2.28
N ALA A 1024 -51.52 27.86 -3.25
CA ALA A 1024 -50.59 28.56 -4.13
C ALA A 1024 -49.83 29.66 -3.36
N LEU A 1025 -48.50 29.59 -3.32
CA LEU A 1025 -47.65 30.64 -2.76
C LEU A 1025 -47.30 31.64 -3.88
N VAL A 1026 -47.74 32.89 -3.76
CA VAL A 1026 -47.23 34.01 -4.59
C VAL A 1026 -46.19 34.75 -3.75
N THR A 1027 -44.97 34.89 -4.26
CA THR A 1027 -43.88 35.58 -3.56
C THR A 1027 -43.44 36.81 -4.36
N GLU A 1028 -43.74 38.02 -3.89
CA GLU A 1028 -43.16 39.26 -4.43
C GLU A 1028 -41.80 39.54 -3.75
N ILE A 1029 -40.75 39.75 -4.56
CA ILE A 1029 -39.39 40.07 -4.09
C ILE A 1029 -39.11 41.58 -4.29
N PRO A 1030 -38.45 42.28 -3.35
CA PRO A 1030 -38.21 43.72 -3.48
C PRO A 1030 -37.12 44.11 -4.49
N GLU A 1031 -37.40 45.09 -5.35
CA GLU A 1031 -36.44 45.75 -6.26
C GLU A 1031 -35.40 46.59 -5.50
N TYR A 1032 -34.13 46.56 -5.94
CA TYR A 1032 -33.06 47.43 -5.43
C TYR A 1032 -32.63 48.46 -6.48
N THR A 1033 -32.82 49.76 -6.17
CA THR A 1033 -32.46 50.88 -7.05
C THR A 1033 -31.51 51.85 -6.32
N GLY A 1034 -30.23 51.50 -6.16
CA GLY A 1034 -29.23 52.38 -5.55
C GLY A 1034 -27.81 52.20 -6.12
N PRO A 1035 -27.04 53.28 -6.39
CA PRO A 1035 -25.67 53.21 -6.89
C PRO A 1035 -24.68 52.77 -5.80
N LEU A 1036 -23.81 51.80 -6.11
CA LEU A 1036 -22.66 51.38 -5.28
C LEU A 1036 -21.38 52.00 -5.85
N ALA A 1037 -20.63 52.75 -5.03
CA ALA A 1037 -19.30 53.25 -5.37
C ALA A 1037 -18.39 53.18 -4.13
N THR A 1038 -17.20 52.62 -4.28
CA THR A 1038 -16.12 52.65 -3.29
C THR A 1038 -14.93 53.43 -3.86
N VAL A 1039 -14.26 54.24 -3.03
CA VAL A 1039 -13.00 54.90 -3.35
C VAL A 1039 -12.04 54.63 -2.19
N GLY A 1040 -11.01 53.82 -2.42
CA GLY A 1040 -9.97 53.48 -1.44
C GLY A 1040 -10.02 52.02 -0.95
N GLU A 1041 -9.02 51.63 -0.14
CA GLU A 1041 -8.82 50.28 0.42
C GLU A 1041 -9.78 49.95 1.58
N GLU A 1042 -11.10 50.04 1.37
CA GLU A 1042 -12.10 49.45 2.28
C GLU A 1042 -12.88 48.33 1.57
N PRO A 1043 -13.17 47.20 2.27
CA PRO A 1043 -13.93 46.09 1.70
C PRO A 1043 -15.37 46.48 1.38
N ALA A 1044 -15.93 45.92 0.30
CA ALA A 1044 -17.29 46.20 -0.18
C ALA A 1044 -18.36 45.80 0.86
N PRO A 1045 -19.48 46.56 0.98
CA PRO A 1045 -20.53 46.27 1.95
C PRO A 1045 -21.37 45.03 1.55
N THR A 1046 -21.48 44.05 2.46
CA THR A 1046 -22.42 42.93 2.37
C THR A 1046 -23.80 43.35 2.89
N VAL A 1047 -24.87 43.13 2.11
CA VAL A 1047 -26.27 43.40 2.53
C VAL A 1047 -26.95 42.09 2.89
N GLU A 1048 -27.22 41.84 4.18
CA GLU A 1048 -28.04 40.71 4.64
C GLU A 1048 -29.49 41.16 4.94
N LYS A 1049 -30.49 40.40 4.47
CA LYS A 1049 -31.91 40.50 4.89
C LYS A 1049 -32.31 39.26 5.70
N PRO A 1050 -33.30 39.37 6.62
CA PRO A 1050 -33.56 38.34 7.63
C PRO A 1050 -34.19 37.07 7.06
N GLU A 1051 -33.71 35.93 7.54
CA GLU A 1051 -34.15 34.56 7.24
C GLU A 1051 -35.61 34.34 7.73
N PHE A 1052 -36.53 34.00 6.82
CA PHE A 1052 -37.92 33.64 7.17
C PHE A 1052 -37.98 32.16 7.55
N LYS A 1053 -38.21 31.84 8.83
CA LYS A 1053 -38.48 30.48 9.30
C LYS A 1053 -39.99 30.19 9.26
N GLY A 1054 -40.44 29.46 8.25
CA GLY A 1054 -41.80 28.90 8.20
C GLY A 1054 -42.00 27.83 9.30
N GLY A 1055 -43.02 28.01 10.14
CA GLY A 1055 -43.40 27.09 11.20
C GLY A 1055 -44.50 26.11 10.79
N VAL A 1056 -44.46 24.89 11.35
CA VAL A 1056 -45.54 23.89 11.26
C VAL A 1056 -46.44 24.02 12.50
N ASN A 1057 -47.74 24.16 12.28
CA ASN A 1057 -48.77 24.20 13.33
C ASN A 1057 -48.93 22.82 13.99
N SER A 1058 -48.70 22.74 15.31
CA SER A 1058 -49.28 21.69 16.17
C SER A 1058 -49.86 22.32 17.43
N VAL A 1059 -51.03 21.80 17.83
CA VAL A 1059 -51.95 22.35 18.83
C VAL A 1059 -51.40 22.21 20.27
N LEU A 1060 -51.69 23.22 21.09
CA LEU A 1060 -51.24 23.49 22.45
C LEU A 1060 -51.36 22.32 23.48
N ALA A 1061 -50.35 22.24 24.36
CA ALA A 1061 -50.57 22.03 25.79
C ALA A 1061 -49.60 22.90 26.63
N ALA A 1062 -50.19 23.55 27.63
CA ALA A 1062 -49.75 24.69 28.42
C ALA A 1062 -48.33 24.69 29.01
N SER A 1063 -47.77 25.90 28.99
CA SER A 1063 -46.60 26.42 29.70
C SER A 1063 -46.70 26.35 31.22
N ASN A 1064 -45.54 26.25 31.88
CA ASN A 1064 -45.23 27.11 33.02
C ASN A 1064 -43.75 27.53 32.93
N GLU A 1065 -43.55 28.82 32.72
CA GLU A 1065 -42.26 29.54 32.71
C GLU A 1065 -41.79 29.85 34.14
N VAL A 1066 -40.49 29.76 34.43
CA VAL A 1066 -39.70 30.72 35.26
C VAL A 1066 -38.17 30.50 35.02
N PRO A 1067 -37.25 31.44 35.35
CA PRO A 1067 -36.48 32.20 34.37
C PRO A 1067 -34.96 31.90 34.36
N GLU A 1068 -34.25 32.56 33.44
CA GLU A 1068 -32.78 32.61 33.31
C GLU A 1068 -32.06 32.84 34.65
N TYR A 1069 -31.03 32.02 34.91
CA TYR A 1069 -30.06 32.25 35.97
C TYR A 1069 -28.67 32.45 35.37
N ARG A 1070 -28.18 33.69 35.42
CA ARG A 1070 -26.76 34.03 35.32
C ARG A 1070 -26.16 33.97 36.73
N GLY A 1071 -25.26 33.02 36.97
CA GLY A 1071 -24.46 32.98 38.19
C GLY A 1071 -23.69 31.68 38.35
N GLY A 1072 -22.35 31.75 38.35
CA GLY A 1072 -21.52 30.61 38.76
C GLY A 1072 -21.57 30.40 40.27
N ALA A 1073 -21.56 29.15 40.71
CA ALA A 1073 -21.19 28.78 42.08
C ALA A 1073 -20.79 27.29 42.20
N ASN A 1074 -19.63 27.08 42.82
CA ASN A 1074 -19.17 25.83 43.43
C ASN A 1074 -20.20 25.28 44.42
N PHE A 1075 -20.48 23.96 44.40
CA PHE A 1075 -21.04 23.29 45.58
C PHE A 1075 -20.47 21.88 45.78
N VAL A 1076 -19.82 21.73 46.94
CA VAL A 1076 -19.77 20.51 47.75
C VAL A 1076 -20.74 20.75 48.90
N LEU A 1077 -21.78 19.92 49.04
CA LEU A 1077 -22.18 19.38 50.34
C LEU A 1077 -23.18 18.23 50.21
N ALA A 1078 -23.00 17.26 51.10
CA ALA A 1078 -23.71 16.00 51.22
C ALA A 1078 -25.23 16.14 51.41
N ALA A 1079 -25.98 15.19 50.82
CA ALA A 1079 -27.35 14.91 51.19
C ALA A 1079 -27.41 13.53 51.85
N SER A 1080 -27.85 13.53 53.11
CA SER A 1080 -28.20 12.35 53.89
C SER A 1080 -29.50 11.75 53.39
N ASN A 1081 -29.57 10.42 53.32
CA ASN A 1081 -30.78 9.68 52.95
C ASN A 1081 -31.88 9.82 54.01
N ALA A 1082 -33.06 10.27 53.59
CA ALA A 1082 -34.33 9.98 54.23
C ALA A 1082 -35.27 9.36 53.18
N LEU A 1083 -35.60 8.08 53.39
CA LEU A 1083 -36.58 7.30 52.63
C LEU A 1083 -38.02 7.82 52.88
N PRO A 1084 -38.94 7.49 51.96
CA PRO A 1084 -40.20 6.90 52.39
C PRO A 1084 -40.37 5.47 51.89
N GLU A 1085 -41.03 4.68 52.73
CA GLU A 1085 -41.37 3.27 52.60
C GLU A 1085 -42.13 2.93 51.30
N TYR A 1086 -41.73 1.82 50.66
CA TYR A 1086 -42.61 1.06 49.79
C TYR A 1086 -42.62 -0.41 50.25
N LYS A 1087 -43.82 -0.91 50.57
CA LYS A 1087 -44.09 -2.30 50.99
C LYS A 1087 -44.51 -3.13 49.78
N GLY A 1088 -43.84 -4.27 49.60
CA GLY A 1088 -44.30 -5.37 48.74
C GLY A 1088 -43.23 -6.45 48.55
N GLY A 1089 -43.29 -7.52 49.36
CA GLY A 1089 -42.60 -8.80 49.10
C GLY A 1089 -43.24 -9.53 47.91
N VAL A 1090 -42.69 -10.61 47.33
CA VAL A 1090 -42.25 -11.86 47.98
C VAL A 1090 -41.29 -12.67 47.06
N ASN A 1091 -40.21 -13.22 47.68
CA ASN A 1091 -39.34 -14.41 47.47
C ASN A 1091 -38.86 -14.85 46.05
N GLY A 1092 -37.62 -15.29 45.79
CA GLY A 1092 -36.49 -15.73 46.65
C GLY A 1092 -36.22 -17.24 46.54
N ALA A 1093 -35.21 -17.66 45.75
CA ALA A 1093 -34.45 -18.94 45.80
C ALA A 1093 -33.42 -18.93 44.64
N GLU A 1094 -32.18 -19.45 44.68
CA GLU A 1094 -31.30 -20.03 45.70
C GLU A 1094 -29.88 -20.02 45.08
N ALA A 1095 -28.86 -19.74 45.89
CA ALA A 1095 -27.45 -19.80 45.49
C ALA A 1095 -26.91 -21.21 45.68
N ALA A 1096 -26.28 -21.79 44.65
CA ALA A 1096 -25.58 -23.06 44.76
C ALA A 1096 -24.13 -22.83 45.23
N ILE A 1097 -23.88 -23.26 46.46
CA ILE A 1097 -22.58 -23.56 47.05
C ILE A 1097 -22.10 -24.88 46.43
N HIS A 1098 -20.84 -24.98 46.02
CA HIS A 1098 -20.21 -26.29 45.81
C HIS A 1098 -18.96 -26.44 46.66
N GLU A 1099 -19.04 -27.44 47.53
CA GLU A 1099 -18.09 -27.86 48.54
C GLU A 1099 -16.83 -28.50 47.94
N VAL A 1100 -15.72 -28.25 48.63
CA VAL A 1100 -14.43 -28.93 48.49
C VAL A 1100 -14.46 -30.23 49.30
N PRO A 1101 -13.86 -31.35 48.84
CA PRO A 1101 -13.52 -32.45 49.73
C PRO A 1101 -12.08 -32.29 50.27
N GLU A 1102 -11.95 -32.23 51.59
CA GLU A 1102 -10.70 -32.41 52.34
C GLU A 1102 -10.15 -33.84 52.23
N TYR A 1103 -8.82 -34.02 52.19
CA TYR A 1103 -8.12 -34.86 53.18
C TYR A 1103 -6.58 -34.67 53.23
N LYS A 1104 -6.16 -34.20 54.41
CA LYS A 1104 -4.96 -34.43 55.27
C LYS A 1104 -3.60 -34.86 54.70
N GLY A 1105 -2.57 -34.15 55.16
CA GLY A 1105 -1.20 -34.62 55.38
C GLY A 1105 -0.35 -33.54 56.07
N GLU A 1106 0.46 -33.94 57.04
CA GLU A 1106 0.95 -33.14 58.18
C GLU A 1106 2.14 -32.19 57.91
N THR A 1107 2.30 -31.27 58.85
CA THR A 1107 3.37 -30.27 59.05
C THR A 1107 4.79 -30.83 59.24
N LYS A 1108 5.83 -30.17 58.68
CA LYS A 1108 6.88 -29.39 59.39
C LYS A 1108 8.06 -28.94 58.48
N PRO A 1109 8.86 -27.93 58.89
CA PRO A 1109 9.58 -26.99 58.02
C PRO A 1109 11.06 -27.35 57.82
N VAL A 1110 11.79 -26.64 56.93
CA VAL A 1110 13.17 -26.13 57.14
C VAL A 1110 13.71 -25.37 55.89
N LEU A 1111 14.62 -24.45 56.20
CA LEU A 1111 15.27 -23.37 55.47
C LEU A 1111 16.02 -23.68 54.15
N ALA A 1112 16.12 -22.60 53.36
CA ALA A 1112 17.23 -22.10 52.54
C ALA A 1112 18.52 -22.93 52.43
N ALA A 1113 19.01 -23.10 51.19
CA ALA A 1113 20.24 -22.44 50.70
C ALA A 1113 20.65 -22.95 49.29
N ALA A 1114 21.03 -21.98 48.46
CA ALA A 1114 22.18 -21.96 47.54
C ALA A 1114 22.45 -23.08 46.52
N ASN A 1115 22.61 -22.59 45.29
CA ASN A 1115 23.66 -22.90 44.31
C ASN A 1115 23.58 -24.11 43.38
N GLU A 1116 23.78 -23.73 42.11
CA GLU A 1116 24.58 -24.40 41.09
C GLU A 1116 23.99 -25.60 40.35
N ARG A 1117 23.69 -25.31 39.08
CA ARG A 1117 23.54 -26.30 37.99
C ARG A 1117 24.80 -27.17 37.90
N PRO A 1118 24.62 -28.45 37.52
CA PRO A 1118 25.24 -28.86 36.26
C PRO A 1118 24.30 -29.70 35.37
N ALA A 1119 24.65 -29.67 34.09
CA ALA A 1119 23.95 -30.34 33.00
C ALA A 1119 24.02 -31.87 33.08
N LYS A 1120 22.94 -32.56 32.68
CA LYS A 1120 23.03 -33.84 31.97
C LYS A 1120 21.80 -34.15 31.12
N LYS A 1121 22.09 -34.61 29.90
CA LYS A 1121 21.22 -35.11 28.84
C LYS A 1121 20.22 -36.16 29.32
N LEU A 1122 19.01 -36.15 28.76
CA LEU A 1122 18.24 -37.36 28.50
C LEU A 1122 17.45 -37.24 27.19
N SER A 1123 17.38 -38.40 26.54
CA SER A 1123 17.03 -38.73 25.17
C SER A 1123 15.56 -38.52 24.79
N LEU A 1124 15.33 -38.01 23.58
CA LEU A 1124 14.03 -38.01 22.90
C LEU A 1124 13.84 -39.34 22.16
N GLY A 1125 12.78 -40.07 22.53
CA GLY A 1125 12.19 -41.13 21.71
C GLY A 1125 11.09 -40.56 20.81
N GLN A 1126 11.14 -40.97 19.54
CA GLN A 1126 10.08 -40.87 18.53
C GLN A 1126 8.81 -41.61 19.01
N GLY A 1127 7.58 -41.34 18.57
CA GLY A 1127 7.03 -40.44 17.57
C GLY A 1127 5.53 -40.78 17.37
N ALA A 1128 4.80 -39.93 16.66
CA ALA A 1128 3.67 -40.31 15.79
C ALA A 1128 3.17 -39.05 15.04
N THR A 1129 3.68 -38.90 13.83
CA THR A 1129 3.30 -37.92 12.80
C THR A 1129 2.01 -38.34 12.11
N TYR A 1130 1.05 -37.43 11.99
CA TYR A 1130 -0.04 -37.50 11.01
C TYR A 1130 0.34 -36.67 9.78
N GLN A 1131 0.18 -37.24 8.58
CA GLN A 1131 0.61 -36.64 7.32
C GLN A 1131 -0.41 -35.61 6.80
N ALA A 1132 0.07 -34.41 6.52
CA ALA A 1132 -0.59 -33.45 5.64
C ALA A 1132 -0.14 -33.70 4.17
N PRO A 1133 -0.95 -33.36 3.15
CA PRO A 1133 -0.63 -33.66 1.77
C PRO A 1133 0.60 -32.87 1.34
N ALA A 1134 1.65 -33.59 0.93
CA ALA A 1134 2.80 -32.98 0.29
C ALA A 1134 2.35 -32.34 -1.03
N ALA A 1135 2.50 -31.01 -1.13
CA ALA A 1135 2.59 -30.34 -2.41
C ALA A 1135 3.67 -31.06 -3.23
N LYS A 1136 3.30 -31.59 -4.40
CA LYS A 1136 4.24 -32.21 -5.33
C LYS A 1136 5.33 -31.18 -5.64
N GLN A 1137 6.55 -31.47 -5.20
CA GLN A 1137 7.75 -30.86 -5.77
C GLN A 1137 7.73 -31.21 -7.25
N ASN A 1138 7.62 -30.19 -8.12
CA ASN A 1138 7.69 -30.38 -9.56
C ASN A 1138 9.10 -30.86 -9.91
N GLU A 1139 9.27 -32.17 -10.08
CA GLU A 1139 10.47 -32.73 -10.71
C GLU A 1139 10.61 -32.15 -12.11
N LEU A 1140 11.81 -31.69 -12.45
CA LEU A 1140 12.16 -31.33 -13.82
C LEU A 1140 11.83 -32.52 -14.74
N PRO A 1141 11.20 -32.32 -15.91
CA PRO A 1141 10.93 -33.41 -16.85
C PRO A 1141 12.25 -34.07 -17.27
N ASN A 1142 12.46 -35.32 -16.83
CA ASN A 1142 13.67 -36.16 -16.98
C ASN A 1142 14.79 -35.57 -17.89
N THR A 1143 15.46 -34.51 -17.41
CA THR A 1143 16.54 -33.82 -18.13
C THR A 1143 17.85 -34.60 -18.06
N GLY A 1144 17.87 -35.74 -17.35
CA GLY A 1144 19.05 -36.57 -17.12
C GLY A 1144 19.66 -36.39 -15.71
N SER A 1145 18.93 -35.80 -14.77
CA SER A 1145 19.37 -35.69 -13.37
C SER A 1145 19.22 -37.03 -12.62
N LYS A 1146 20.18 -37.95 -12.79
CA LYS A 1146 20.41 -39.00 -11.80
C LYS A 1146 21.60 -38.60 -10.94
N GLU A 1147 21.36 -38.09 -9.74
CA GLU A 1147 22.39 -38.12 -8.71
C GLU A 1147 22.44 -39.51 -8.11
N ASN A 1148 23.58 -40.17 -8.26
CA ASN A 1148 23.91 -41.40 -7.55
C ASN A 1148 24.14 -41.08 -6.07
N THR A 1149 23.13 -41.29 -5.23
CA THR A 1149 23.35 -41.50 -3.81
C THR A 1149 23.58 -43.00 -3.59
N THR A 1150 24.83 -43.38 -3.37
CA THR A 1150 25.24 -44.73 -3.02
C THR A 1150 24.66 -45.11 -1.65
N PHE A 1151 23.53 -45.84 -1.63
CA PHE A 1151 23.18 -46.69 -0.50
C PHE A 1151 23.71 -48.10 -0.78
N ILE A 1152 24.62 -48.55 0.09
CA ILE A 1152 25.08 -49.93 0.17
C ILE A 1152 23.89 -50.78 0.63
N SER A 1153 23.35 -51.62 -0.25
CA SER A 1153 22.57 -52.79 0.14
C SER A 1153 23.08 -54.00 -0.65
N LEU A 1154 23.74 -54.89 0.06
CA LEU A 1154 24.24 -56.17 -0.43
C LEU A 1154 23.08 -57.19 -0.51
N GLY A 1155 22.90 -57.76 -1.70
CA GLY A 1155 22.45 -59.15 -1.96
C GLY A 1155 20.93 -59.41 -1.98
N LEU A 1156 20.27 -59.52 -3.14
CA LEU A 1156 20.15 -60.70 -4.04
C LEU A 1156 19.24 -61.84 -3.51
N VAL A 1157 18.07 -62.04 -4.13
CA VAL A 1157 17.71 -63.17 -5.05
C VAL A 1157 16.18 -63.40 -5.10
N ALA A 1158 15.64 -63.40 -6.35
CA ALA A 1158 14.47 -64.11 -6.94
C ALA A 1158 13.08 -64.05 -6.26
N GLY A 1159 11.94 -64.09 -6.94
CA GLY A 1159 11.59 -64.28 -8.35
C GLY A 1159 10.10 -64.65 -8.45
N LEU A 1160 9.45 -64.23 -9.53
CA LEU A 1160 8.26 -64.82 -10.19
C LEU A 1160 6.91 -64.99 -9.44
N LEU A 1161 5.89 -64.45 -10.12
CA LEU A 1161 4.55 -65.02 -10.40
C LEU A 1161 3.47 -65.13 -9.29
N SER A 1162 2.34 -64.47 -9.63
CA SER A 1162 0.95 -64.97 -9.56
C SER A 1162 0.20 -65.09 -8.23
N VAL A 1163 -0.95 -64.37 -8.17
CA VAL A 1163 -2.31 -64.90 -7.91
C VAL A 1163 -2.71 -65.31 -6.47
N LEU A 1164 -3.85 -64.73 -6.03
CA LEU A 1164 -4.87 -65.19 -5.05
C LEU A 1164 -4.60 -65.19 -3.52
N THR A 1165 -5.53 -64.47 -2.85
CA THR A 1165 -6.33 -64.84 -1.65
C THR A 1165 -5.76 -64.88 -0.22
N PHE A 1166 -6.53 -64.19 0.64
CA PHE A 1166 -6.95 -64.50 2.03
C PHE A 1166 -5.93 -64.97 3.09
N GLY A 1167 -6.00 -64.31 4.26
CA GLY A 1167 -6.01 -65.04 5.53
C GLY A 1167 -5.20 -64.46 6.70
N LYS A 1168 -5.89 -63.71 7.56
CA LYS A 1168 -5.84 -63.71 9.04
C LYS A 1168 -4.57 -64.20 9.80
N LYS A 1169 -4.25 -63.36 10.80
CA LYS A 1169 -3.99 -63.64 12.24
C LYS A 1169 -2.54 -63.78 12.75
N ARG A 1170 -2.33 -63.01 13.84
CA ARG A 1170 -1.56 -63.32 15.08
C ARG A 1170 -0.04 -63.32 14.92
N LYS A 1171 0.79 -62.92 15.89
CA LYS A 1171 0.73 -62.35 17.25
C LYS A 1171 2.23 -62.21 17.64
N GLU A 1172 2.57 -61.26 18.51
CA GLU A 1172 3.78 -61.26 19.39
C GLU A 1172 5.13 -61.19 18.62
N ASP A 1173 6.03 -60.22 18.80
CA ASP A 1173 6.40 -59.33 19.91
C ASP A 1173 6.86 -57.95 19.41
#